data_AF-A0A964RNI0-F1
#
_entry.id   AF-A0A964RNI0-F1
#
_cell.length_a   1.000
_cell.length_b   1.000
_cell.length_c   1.000
_cell.angle_alpha   90.00
_cell.angle_beta   90.00
_cell.angle_gamma   90.00
#
_symmetry.space_group_name_H-M   'P 1'
#
loop_
_entity.id
_entity.type
_entity.pdbx_description
1 polymer ?
#
loop_
_entity_poly.entity_id
_entity_poly.type
_entity_poly.pdbx_seq_one_letter_code
_entity_poly.pdbx_strand_id
1 'polypeptide(L)'
;MIDKERIEECVVQVECVNKLNPEDKTLGTGFFIKNNTVITASHVINKYYSNTEEYYINIIPIKLINSRVIKATGVKETKRNNFISILEIEEEVEIVNPLRFITDYLIERDNKYFTFGFPELKRLVGHPVENTVGTTINPNQSKKADWDLMLGSDRLENFEGFSGAPVIINNMLIGIIQTQSDANGRALSIAMSSIEMIKEFIPEEYYINLYEYINEEYSRSIDKLLCAELDEKNFISRILKENEYGKSTDFEKALTDEKNYLILAEPGGGKSNLLLKAIRIINKKRIGSEFKLPILLKLREYGINYDSIESGIFFEINKYINDISSETISKLIKKGRMTILLDGLDEIKNENYGAFLSDIRSLLLNYYGNKFIITCRKNVYANEIDNQVIKLNLQQLIAKDIREYFIAKCGYIIPSNYNIDLLKVPLLLNIASEVVKKNGNLPKCRVKLYRDFVDELIQKWNLKKGNRINISTKMKISKIISFISYKTFEENFITEYQLWDLINSQFDYTNLDEIIEYVLNIGILERSNDDKIWFKHRTYKEYFAALYIIHEINYNKLEQEIDRIVNDRQYSEVIVFMSGLFENWEKQNVFLDYILKKNLKLYVQCVEEKNNLSESLIKLSQDEYCNLYLYTVLKTYKDIIDIYFPSIKEKFNPYKYNRPEENNLCIIGNISNDKTYVHYMYVIKRDGEELELLNTQGFQECVNKFYREVRSFDTKYLNLDLSNLSLDSAREVAIIDIKEQVKKLIEKQLLFESDYLKCERLLEISRKIPSENRTEIVKMLEWVNHKIDESPIKCDSYQYNGIELISLKYYLDDLCKRKIDFQECILPQQDLQMQGTSCFTRDLYSGERILERLKYFFVYGKKSITEMIEINFYELRNTMPSYFNLPYKYVVNYSFREQKSNNYSFSDIVFEYYYTPSETSEEEVELVKVENRVEIGREIIDKLHQTYEENKYLGSATITSTSINTILDNDALRKYVYGILKHNVEFIFGKL
;
A
#
# COMPACT_ATOMS: atom_id res chain seq x y z
N MET A 1 -26.54 -22.04 10.45
CA MET A 1 -27.86 -22.64 10.71
C MET A 1 -28.76 -22.23 9.55
N ILE A 2 -29.31 -23.06 8.68
CA ILE A 2 -29.57 -24.51 8.61
C ILE A 2 -29.40 -24.88 7.11
N ASP A 3 -28.50 -25.81 6.78
CA ASP A 3 -28.44 -26.38 5.41
C ASP A 3 -28.91 -27.84 5.37
N LYS A 4 -29.17 -28.44 6.55
CA LYS A 4 -29.61 -29.83 6.69
C LYS A 4 -31.04 -30.06 6.18
N GLU A 5 -31.97 -29.16 6.50
CA GLU A 5 -33.35 -29.24 5.98
C GLU A 5 -33.36 -29.21 4.45
N ARG A 6 -32.55 -28.33 3.84
CA ARG A 6 -32.39 -28.29 2.37
C ARG A 6 -31.85 -29.61 1.82
N ILE A 7 -30.84 -30.20 2.46
CA ILE A 7 -30.30 -31.50 2.04
C ILE A 7 -31.40 -32.56 2.14
N GLU A 8 -32.14 -32.62 3.24
CA GLU A 8 -33.25 -33.58 3.43
C GLU A 8 -34.33 -33.45 2.34
N GLU A 9 -34.70 -32.22 1.96
CA GLU A 9 -35.64 -31.93 0.87
C GLU A 9 -35.14 -32.42 -0.50
N CYS A 10 -33.83 -32.45 -0.71
CA CYS A 10 -33.23 -32.96 -1.95
C CYS A 10 -33.16 -34.49 -2.00
N VAL A 11 -33.31 -35.21 -0.89
CA VAL A 11 -33.17 -36.67 -0.84
C VAL A 11 -34.52 -37.35 -1.10
N VAL A 12 -34.48 -38.41 -1.90
CA VAL A 12 -35.65 -39.18 -2.35
C VAL A 12 -35.49 -40.67 -2.07
N GLN A 13 -36.61 -41.39 -2.00
CA GLN A 13 -36.57 -42.85 -2.14
C GLN A 13 -36.52 -43.24 -3.61
N VAL A 14 -35.80 -44.30 -3.89
CA VAL A 14 -35.74 -44.93 -5.20
C VAL A 14 -36.23 -46.37 -5.07
N GLU A 15 -37.27 -46.71 -5.82
CA GLU A 15 -37.78 -48.08 -5.90
C GLU A 15 -37.67 -48.58 -7.34
N CYS A 16 -36.97 -49.69 -7.55
CA CYS A 16 -36.96 -50.42 -8.83
C CYS A 16 -37.93 -51.60 -8.71
N VAL A 17 -39.08 -51.54 -9.38
CA VAL A 17 -40.23 -52.43 -9.15
C VAL A 17 -40.58 -53.23 -10.41
N ASN A 18 -40.87 -54.52 -10.25
CA ASN A 18 -41.36 -55.37 -11.35
C ASN A 18 -42.82 -55.02 -11.69
N LYS A 19 -43.13 -54.88 -12.98
CA LYS A 19 -44.48 -54.51 -13.48
C LYS A 19 -45.55 -55.55 -13.17
N LEU A 20 -45.18 -56.82 -13.05
CA LEU A 20 -46.09 -57.95 -12.83
C LEU A 20 -46.11 -58.43 -11.37
N ASN A 21 -45.03 -58.21 -10.63
CA ASN A 21 -44.92 -58.59 -9.22
C ASN A 21 -44.38 -57.43 -8.35
N PRO A 22 -45.25 -56.57 -7.78
CA PRO A 22 -44.83 -55.41 -6.98
C PRO A 22 -43.99 -55.75 -5.73
N GLU A 23 -44.05 -56.99 -5.23
CA GLU A 23 -43.20 -57.48 -4.12
C GLU A 23 -41.74 -57.70 -4.58
N ASP A 24 -41.53 -57.96 -5.87
CA ASP A 24 -40.19 -58.03 -6.45
C ASP A 24 -39.67 -56.62 -6.76
N LYS A 25 -39.15 -55.97 -5.72
CA LYS A 25 -38.55 -54.64 -5.82
C LYS A 25 -37.19 -54.53 -5.14
N THR A 26 -36.39 -53.57 -5.59
CA THR A 26 -35.14 -53.15 -4.96
C THR A 26 -35.29 -51.72 -4.49
N LEU A 27 -34.78 -51.45 -3.29
CA LEU A 27 -35.08 -50.23 -2.54
C LEU A 27 -33.77 -49.54 -2.21
N GLY A 28 -33.75 -48.22 -2.41
CA GLY A 28 -32.57 -47.41 -2.15
C GLY A 28 -32.92 -45.96 -1.91
N THR A 29 -31.88 -45.17 -1.73
CA THR A 29 -31.94 -43.72 -1.58
C THR A 29 -31.40 -43.07 -2.85
N GLY A 30 -31.88 -41.90 -3.18
CA GLY A 30 -31.27 -41.04 -4.19
C GLY A 30 -31.39 -39.58 -3.79
N PHE A 31 -30.90 -38.68 -4.62
CA PHE A 31 -31.05 -37.24 -4.38
C PHE A 31 -31.08 -36.46 -5.69
N PHE A 32 -31.72 -35.30 -5.64
CA PHE A 32 -31.80 -34.38 -6.77
C PHE A 32 -30.50 -33.62 -6.99
N ILE A 33 -30.00 -33.67 -8.23
CA ILE A 33 -28.87 -32.86 -8.71
C ILE A 33 -29.32 -31.73 -9.66
N LYS A 34 -30.52 -31.87 -10.22
CA LYS A 34 -31.33 -30.84 -10.87
C LYS A 34 -32.80 -31.11 -10.56
N ASN A 35 -33.66 -30.14 -10.84
CA ASN A 35 -35.11 -30.25 -10.67
C ASN A 35 -35.74 -31.47 -11.39
N ASN A 36 -35.10 -31.97 -12.45
CA ASN A 36 -35.55 -33.12 -13.23
C ASN A 36 -34.54 -34.28 -13.28
N THR A 37 -33.51 -34.26 -12.43
CA THR A 37 -32.44 -35.27 -12.45
C THR A 37 -32.13 -35.79 -11.05
N VAL A 38 -32.16 -37.11 -10.87
CA VAL A 38 -31.85 -37.79 -9.60
C VAL A 38 -30.62 -38.68 -9.77
N ILE A 39 -29.78 -38.74 -8.74
CA ILE A 39 -28.65 -39.69 -8.67
C ILE A 39 -28.92 -40.72 -7.57
N THR A 40 -28.59 -41.98 -7.84
CA THR A 40 -28.63 -43.10 -6.88
C THR A 40 -27.44 -44.05 -7.11
N ALA A 41 -27.28 -45.09 -6.27
CA ALA A 41 -26.26 -46.11 -6.49
C ALA A 41 -26.69 -47.12 -7.58
N SER A 42 -25.78 -47.53 -8.47
CA SER A 42 -26.17 -48.34 -9.66
C SER A 42 -26.86 -49.65 -9.31
N HIS A 43 -26.49 -50.29 -8.19
CA HIS A 43 -27.11 -51.57 -7.81
C HIS A 43 -28.55 -51.43 -7.32
N VAL A 44 -29.01 -50.23 -6.97
CA VAL A 44 -30.41 -49.98 -6.61
C VAL A 44 -31.34 -50.23 -7.80
N ILE A 45 -30.85 -50.00 -9.02
CA ILE A 45 -31.62 -50.15 -10.26
C ILE A 45 -31.11 -51.30 -11.15
N ASN A 46 -30.29 -52.20 -10.62
CA ASN A 46 -29.70 -53.30 -11.40
C ASN A 46 -30.73 -54.19 -12.11
N LYS A 47 -31.92 -54.37 -11.51
CA LYS A 47 -33.02 -55.14 -12.12
C LYS A 47 -33.57 -54.44 -13.38
N TYR A 48 -33.68 -53.11 -13.33
CA TYR A 48 -34.03 -52.30 -14.51
C TYR A 48 -33.00 -52.44 -15.63
N TYR A 49 -31.70 -52.46 -15.31
CA TYR A 49 -30.66 -52.71 -16.33
C TYR A 49 -30.72 -54.10 -16.96
N SER A 50 -31.18 -55.10 -16.21
CA SER A 50 -31.30 -56.47 -16.71
C SER A 50 -32.51 -56.63 -17.64
N ASN A 51 -33.62 -55.95 -17.35
CA ASN A 51 -34.84 -56.00 -18.17
C ASN A 51 -35.69 -54.73 -18.02
N THR A 52 -35.52 -53.77 -18.93
CA THR A 52 -36.24 -52.49 -18.94
C THR A 52 -37.73 -52.63 -19.30
N GLU A 53 -38.13 -53.75 -19.92
CA GLU A 53 -39.53 -54.04 -20.22
C GLU A 53 -40.29 -54.56 -19.00
N GLU A 54 -39.63 -55.22 -18.07
CA GLU A 54 -40.25 -55.80 -16.87
C GLU A 54 -40.19 -54.90 -15.64
N TYR A 55 -39.23 -53.97 -15.56
CA TYR A 55 -39.06 -53.11 -14.39
C TYR A 55 -39.29 -51.63 -14.73
N TYR A 56 -39.72 -50.86 -13.72
CA TYR A 56 -39.78 -49.40 -13.77
C TYR A 56 -39.22 -48.82 -12.47
N ILE A 57 -38.83 -47.55 -12.50
CA ILE A 57 -38.21 -46.87 -11.35
C ILE A 57 -39.15 -45.76 -10.86
N ASN A 58 -39.46 -45.81 -9.56
CA ASN A 58 -40.19 -44.77 -8.85
C ASN A 58 -39.23 -43.92 -8.02
N ILE A 59 -39.48 -42.61 -8.03
CA ILE A 59 -38.82 -41.58 -7.24
C ILE A 59 -39.88 -41.00 -6.28
N ILE A 60 -39.60 -41.06 -4.97
CA ILE A 60 -40.55 -40.63 -3.94
C ILE A 60 -39.90 -39.56 -3.05
N PRO A 61 -40.18 -38.26 -3.29
CA PRO A 61 -39.58 -37.16 -2.54
C PRO A 61 -40.33 -36.87 -1.24
N ILE A 62 -40.16 -37.72 -0.23
CA ILE A 62 -40.97 -37.72 1.01
C ILE A 62 -40.98 -36.37 1.74
N LYS A 63 -39.88 -35.62 1.70
CA LYS A 63 -39.70 -34.36 2.44
C LYS A 63 -40.29 -33.14 1.73
N LEU A 64 -40.69 -33.25 0.46
CA LEU A 64 -41.28 -32.14 -0.27
C LEU A 64 -42.78 -31.96 0.05
N ILE A 65 -43.22 -30.70 0.09
CA ILE A 65 -44.62 -30.33 0.26
C ILE A 65 -45.40 -30.81 -0.97
N ASN A 66 -46.45 -31.62 -0.78
CA ASN A 66 -47.22 -32.31 -1.83
C ASN A 66 -46.44 -33.42 -2.57
N SER A 67 -45.64 -34.21 -1.84
CA SER A 67 -44.92 -35.35 -2.41
C SER A 67 -45.85 -36.35 -3.11
N ARG A 68 -45.52 -36.66 -4.38
CA ARG A 68 -46.15 -37.72 -5.18
C ARG A 68 -45.08 -38.65 -5.73
N VAL A 69 -45.47 -39.87 -6.07
CA VAL A 69 -44.58 -40.80 -6.76
C VAL A 69 -44.37 -40.32 -8.19
N ILE A 70 -43.10 -40.15 -8.58
CA ILE A 70 -42.68 -39.73 -9.92
C ILE A 70 -41.94 -40.89 -10.57
N LYS A 71 -42.19 -41.18 -11.85
CA LYS A 71 -41.47 -42.24 -12.55
C LYS A 71 -40.21 -41.70 -13.22
N ALA A 72 -39.17 -42.52 -13.30
CA ALA A 72 -38.03 -42.25 -14.16
C ALA A 72 -38.38 -42.58 -15.61
N THR A 73 -38.07 -41.67 -16.53
CA THR A 73 -38.23 -41.87 -17.98
C THR A 73 -37.08 -42.67 -18.58
N GLY A 74 -35.92 -42.63 -17.93
CA GLY A 74 -34.73 -43.35 -18.38
C GLY A 74 -33.49 -43.05 -17.53
N VAL A 75 -32.36 -43.57 -18.01
CA VAL A 75 -31.04 -43.37 -17.41
C VAL A 75 -30.19 -42.52 -18.38
N LYS A 76 -29.54 -41.48 -17.87
CA LYS A 76 -28.76 -40.49 -18.62
C LYS A 76 -27.24 -40.73 -18.57
N GLU A 77 -26.79 -41.87 -18.05
CA GLU A 77 -25.35 -42.17 -17.95
C GLU A 77 -24.68 -42.25 -19.33
N THR A 78 -23.49 -41.67 -19.45
CA THR A 78 -22.63 -41.76 -20.66
C THR A 78 -22.05 -43.17 -20.85
N LYS A 79 -21.83 -43.91 -19.76
CA LYS A 79 -21.31 -45.29 -19.76
C LYS A 79 -21.81 -46.04 -18.51
N ARG A 80 -22.35 -47.24 -18.71
CA ARG A 80 -22.78 -48.12 -17.61
C ARG A 80 -21.60 -48.38 -16.67
N ASN A 81 -21.83 -48.15 -15.38
CA ASN A 81 -20.83 -48.31 -14.34
C ASN A 81 -21.42 -49.05 -13.11
N ASN A 82 -20.59 -49.29 -12.10
CA ASN A 82 -20.97 -50.05 -10.90
C ASN A 82 -21.13 -49.15 -9.65
N PHE A 83 -21.05 -47.84 -9.82
CA PHE A 83 -21.03 -46.87 -8.73
C PHE A 83 -22.35 -46.08 -8.66
N ILE A 84 -22.67 -45.32 -9.70
CA ILE A 84 -23.83 -44.42 -9.69
C ILE A 84 -24.75 -44.62 -10.89
N SER A 85 -26.00 -44.18 -10.71
CA SER A 85 -26.94 -44.02 -11.80
C SER A 85 -27.67 -42.70 -11.79
N ILE A 86 -27.74 -42.09 -12.97
CA ILE A 86 -28.32 -40.77 -13.22
C ILE A 86 -29.66 -40.97 -13.92
N LEU A 87 -30.74 -40.62 -13.23
CA LEU A 87 -32.12 -40.84 -13.63
C LEU A 87 -32.75 -39.52 -14.10
N GLU A 88 -33.40 -39.56 -15.25
CA GLU A 88 -34.28 -38.49 -15.71
C GLU A 88 -35.72 -38.83 -15.31
N ILE A 89 -36.49 -37.84 -14.85
CA ILE A 89 -37.84 -38.04 -14.34
C ILE A 89 -38.90 -37.39 -15.23
N GLU A 90 -40.12 -37.92 -15.19
CA GLU A 90 -41.24 -37.51 -16.06
C GLU A 90 -41.67 -36.04 -15.88
N GLU A 91 -41.52 -35.50 -14.67
CA GLU A 91 -41.99 -34.17 -14.30
C GLU A 91 -40.93 -33.42 -13.50
N GLU A 92 -40.71 -32.15 -13.85
CA GLU A 92 -39.77 -31.28 -13.12
C GLU A 92 -40.33 -30.93 -11.74
N VAL A 93 -39.47 -31.01 -10.72
CA VAL A 93 -39.79 -30.68 -9.33
C VAL A 93 -39.09 -29.38 -8.96
N GLU A 94 -39.85 -28.37 -8.55
CA GLU A 94 -39.28 -27.10 -8.08
C GLU A 94 -38.53 -27.29 -6.76
N ILE A 95 -37.21 -27.43 -6.85
CA ILE A 95 -36.33 -27.58 -5.69
C ILE A 95 -35.53 -26.29 -5.52
N VAL A 96 -35.56 -25.75 -4.31
CA VAL A 96 -34.75 -24.59 -3.95
C VAL A 96 -33.29 -25.06 -3.80
N ASN A 97 -32.52 -24.93 -4.87
CA ASN A 97 -31.07 -25.18 -4.94
C ASN A 97 -30.66 -26.67 -4.79
N PRO A 98 -30.77 -27.46 -5.89
CA PRO A 98 -30.32 -28.86 -5.94
C PRO A 98 -28.85 -29.06 -5.52
N LEU A 99 -28.51 -30.27 -5.06
CA LEU A 99 -27.13 -30.59 -4.65
C LEU A 99 -26.20 -30.68 -5.87
N ARG A 100 -24.95 -30.24 -5.76
CA ARG A 100 -23.91 -30.40 -6.79
C ARG A 100 -22.66 -30.98 -6.19
N PHE A 101 -22.03 -31.92 -6.90
CA PHE A 101 -20.79 -32.51 -6.44
C PHE A 101 -19.66 -31.48 -6.43
N ILE A 102 -18.79 -31.55 -5.42
CA ILE A 102 -17.61 -30.69 -5.33
C ILE A 102 -16.36 -31.51 -5.60
N THR A 103 -15.60 -31.15 -6.63
CA THR A 103 -14.31 -31.79 -6.96
C THR A 103 -13.14 -31.05 -6.32
N ASP A 104 -11.96 -31.70 -6.29
CA ASP A 104 -10.70 -31.15 -5.76
C ASP A 104 -10.70 -30.94 -4.23
N TYR A 105 -11.69 -31.51 -3.52
CA TYR A 105 -11.71 -31.54 -2.06
C TYR A 105 -10.91 -32.73 -1.53
N LEU A 106 -9.99 -32.47 -0.59
CA LEU A 106 -9.21 -33.52 0.05
C LEU A 106 -9.99 -34.07 1.24
N ILE A 107 -10.44 -35.33 1.14
CA ILE A 107 -11.09 -36.03 2.24
C ILE A 107 -10.02 -36.49 3.23
N GLU A 108 -10.19 -36.15 4.50
CA GLU A 108 -9.30 -36.58 5.58
C GLU A 108 -10.04 -37.47 6.58
N ARG A 109 -9.29 -38.35 7.24
CA ARG A 109 -9.79 -39.08 8.39
C ARG A 109 -10.28 -38.09 9.46
N ASP A 110 -11.33 -38.48 10.18
CA ASP A 110 -11.97 -37.69 11.22
C ASP A 110 -12.76 -36.45 10.71
N ASN A 111 -12.83 -36.19 9.39
CA ASN A 111 -13.76 -35.21 8.83
C ASN A 111 -15.19 -35.52 9.26
N LYS A 112 -15.93 -34.50 9.71
CA LYS A 112 -17.35 -34.66 10.05
C LYS A 112 -18.17 -34.79 8.78
N TYR A 113 -19.00 -35.82 8.69
CA TYR A 113 -19.94 -35.99 7.60
C TYR A 113 -21.38 -35.99 8.11
N PHE A 114 -22.28 -35.56 7.23
CA PHE A 114 -23.72 -35.68 7.34
C PHE A 114 -24.22 -36.46 6.13
N THR A 115 -25.12 -37.40 6.35
CA THR A 115 -25.87 -38.07 5.27
C THR A 115 -27.31 -38.27 5.72
N PHE A 116 -28.23 -38.21 4.78
CA PHE A 116 -29.64 -38.49 5.03
C PHE A 116 -30.13 -39.50 4.01
N GLY A 117 -30.85 -40.51 4.46
CA GLY A 117 -31.38 -41.55 3.57
C GLY A 117 -32.59 -42.28 4.13
N PHE A 118 -33.07 -43.26 3.39
CA PHE A 118 -34.30 -43.98 3.69
C PHE A 118 -34.04 -45.48 3.90
N PRO A 119 -33.51 -45.86 5.08
CA PRO A 119 -33.36 -47.27 5.41
C PRO A 119 -34.74 -47.91 5.52
N GLU A 120 -34.80 -49.22 5.33
CA GLU A 120 -36.04 -49.98 5.34
C GLU A 120 -36.88 -49.75 6.59
N LEU A 121 -36.25 -49.73 7.77
CA LEU A 121 -36.91 -49.51 9.06
C LEU A 121 -37.41 -48.06 9.27
N LYS A 122 -36.96 -47.08 8.47
CA LYS A 122 -37.37 -45.66 8.59
C LYS A 122 -37.79 -45.04 7.27
N ARG A 123 -38.42 -45.79 6.37
CA ARG A 123 -38.85 -45.25 5.07
C ARG A 123 -39.76 -44.03 5.17
N LEU A 124 -40.74 -44.02 6.06
CA LEU A 124 -41.74 -42.94 6.09
C LEU A 124 -41.19 -41.59 6.56
N VAL A 125 -40.04 -41.58 7.24
CA VAL A 125 -39.48 -40.37 7.88
C VAL A 125 -38.04 -40.07 7.45
N GLY A 126 -37.33 -41.07 6.94
CA GLY A 126 -35.89 -41.04 6.68
C GLY A 126 -35.05 -41.11 7.96
N HIS A 127 -33.74 -41.11 7.78
CA HIS A 127 -32.78 -41.16 8.88
C HIS A 127 -31.54 -40.31 8.56
N PRO A 128 -31.22 -39.30 9.40
CA PRO A 128 -29.93 -38.63 9.36
C PRO A 128 -28.88 -39.47 10.09
N VAL A 129 -27.65 -39.45 9.56
CA VAL A 129 -26.44 -40.00 10.21
C VAL A 129 -25.37 -38.91 10.23
N GLU A 130 -24.75 -38.73 11.39
CA GLU A 130 -23.70 -37.75 11.62
C GLU A 130 -22.57 -38.36 12.42
N ASN A 131 -21.38 -38.42 11.83
CA ASN A 131 -20.19 -38.87 12.53
C ASN A 131 -18.93 -38.45 11.75
N THR A 132 -17.84 -39.20 11.89
CA THR A 132 -16.57 -38.94 11.23
C THR A 132 -16.22 -39.94 10.13
N VAL A 133 -15.48 -39.46 9.14
CA VAL A 133 -14.84 -40.29 8.12
C VAL A 133 -13.79 -41.19 8.78
N GLY A 134 -13.84 -42.47 8.47
CA GLY A 134 -12.95 -43.51 8.98
C GLY A 134 -11.68 -43.63 8.14
N THR A 135 -11.40 -44.84 7.66
CA THR A 135 -10.19 -45.16 6.89
C THR A 135 -10.46 -45.26 5.39
N THR A 136 -9.40 -45.09 4.59
CA THR A 136 -9.46 -45.40 3.16
C THR A 136 -9.64 -46.90 2.94
N ILE A 137 -10.43 -47.27 1.93
CA ILE A 137 -10.67 -48.65 1.49
C ILE A 137 -9.81 -48.91 0.26
N ASN A 138 -9.02 -49.98 0.30
CA ASN A 138 -8.17 -50.34 -0.83
C ASN A 138 -9.01 -50.98 -1.95
N PRO A 139 -8.70 -50.75 -3.25
CA PRO A 139 -9.37 -51.42 -4.38
C PRO A 139 -9.44 -52.95 -4.30
N ASN A 140 -8.51 -53.60 -3.58
CA ASN A 140 -8.53 -55.03 -3.33
C ASN A 140 -9.63 -55.46 -2.33
N GLN A 141 -10.04 -54.55 -1.43
CA GLN A 141 -11.09 -54.79 -0.44
C GLN A 141 -12.47 -54.49 -0.99
N SER A 142 -12.62 -53.40 -1.76
CA SER A 142 -13.87 -53.06 -2.44
C SER A 142 -13.59 -52.42 -3.79
N LYS A 143 -14.32 -52.90 -4.81
CA LYS A 143 -14.35 -52.26 -6.14
C LYS A 143 -15.43 -51.19 -6.26
N LYS A 144 -16.16 -50.91 -5.18
CA LYS A 144 -17.30 -49.98 -5.15
C LYS A 144 -17.07 -48.75 -4.28
N ALA A 145 -16.16 -48.82 -3.32
CA ALA A 145 -15.98 -47.76 -2.32
C ALA A 145 -14.49 -47.53 -2.02
N ASP A 146 -14.14 -46.30 -1.72
CA ASP A 146 -12.79 -45.84 -1.36
C ASP A 146 -12.68 -45.28 0.06
N TRP A 147 -13.81 -45.04 0.74
CA TRP A 147 -13.84 -44.54 2.11
C TRP A 147 -14.84 -45.28 2.97
N ASP A 148 -14.41 -45.58 4.19
CA ASP A 148 -15.23 -46.08 5.27
C ASP A 148 -15.72 -44.91 6.14
N LEU A 149 -17.00 -44.91 6.50
CA LEU A 149 -17.62 -43.88 7.34
C LEU A 149 -18.10 -44.51 8.65
N MET A 150 -17.65 -43.95 9.76
CA MET A 150 -17.98 -44.48 11.09
C MET A 150 -19.45 -44.24 11.38
N LEU A 151 -20.13 -45.22 11.97
CA LEU A 151 -21.48 -45.04 12.53
C LEU A 151 -21.36 -44.64 14.00
N GLY A 152 -22.20 -43.70 14.44
CA GLY A 152 -22.16 -43.20 15.82
C GLY A 152 -22.78 -44.19 16.80
N SER A 153 -23.29 -43.68 17.92
CA SER A 153 -24.25 -44.42 18.77
C SER A 153 -25.64 -44.52 18.10
N ASP A 154 -25.67 -44.71 16.78
CA ASP A 154 -26.89 -44.84 16.00
C ASP A 154 -27.65 -46.08 16.43
N ARG A 155 -28.95 -45.91 16.69
CA ARG A 155 -29.83 -46.98 17.21
C ARG A 155 -30.32 -47.93 16.12
N LEU A 156 -29.91 -47.74 14.87
CA LEU A 156 -30.31 -48.57 13.74
C LEU A 156 -29.36 -49.75 13.61
N GLU A 157 -29.91 -50.97 13.72
CA GLU A 157 -29.13 -52.20 13.61
C GLU A 157 -28.77 -52.51 12.14
N ASN A 158 -29.54 -52.02 11.17
CA ASN A 158 -29.30 -52.17 9.73
C ASN A 158 -29.47 -50.84 8.97
N PHE A 159 -28.78 -50.72 7.83
CA PHE A 159 -28.85 -49.58 6.92
C PHE A 159 -29.28 -50.02 5.50
N GLU A 160 -29.97 -51.15 5.38
CA GLU A 160 -30.49 -51.60 4.08
C GLU A 160 -31.46 -50.56 3.51
N GLY A 161 -31.23 -50.15 2.26
CA GLY A 161 -31.93 -49.02 1.61
C GLY A 161 -31.21 -47.66 1.67
N PHE A 162 -30.11 -47.53 2.41
CA PHE A 162 -29.29 -46.30 2.41
C PHE A 162 -28.45 -46.10 1.15
N SER A 163 -28.19 -47.16 0.38
CA SER A 163 -27.40 -47.06 -0.84
C SER A 163 -27.96 -45.98 -1.77
N GLY A 164 -27.10 -45.08 -2.20
CA GLY A 164 -27.44 -43.92 -3.01
C GLY A 164 -27.69 -42.62 -2.23
N ALA A 165 -27.61 -42.65 -0.89
CA ALA A 165 -27.68 -41.44 -0.07
C ALA A 165 -26.47 -40.50 -0.31
N PRO A 166 -26.67 -39.17 -0.32
CA PRO A 166 -25.58 -38.21 -0.51
C PRO A 166 -24.71 -38.10 0.76
N VAL A 167 -23.39 -38.08 0.57
CA VAL A 167 -22.43 -37.82 1.66
C VAL A 167 -22.00 -36.36 1.61
N ILE A 168 -22.33 -35.63 2.66
CA ILE A 168 -22.04 -34.20 2.81
C ILE A 168 -20.91 -34.01 3.83
N ILE A 169 -19.85 -33.35 3.42
CA ILE A 169 -18.75 -32.92 4.31
C ILE A 169 -18.64 -31.40 4.18
N ASN A 170 -18.73 -30.66 5.28
CA ASN A 170 -18.65 -29.19 5.30
C ASN A 170 -19.61 -28.51 4.29
N ASN A 171 -20.86 -28.97 4.24
CA ASN A 171 -21.90 -28.57 3.27
C ASN A 171 -21.61 -28.87 1.79
N MET A 172 -20.54 -29.60 1.49
CA MET A 172 -20.18 -30.02 0.13
C MET A 172 -20.64 -31.44 -0.12
N LEU A 173 -21.26 -31.70 -1.27
CA LEU A 173 -21.56 -33.07 -1.72
C LEU A 173 -20.28 -33.71 -2.24
N ILE A 174 -19.70 -34.61 -1.45
CA ILE A 174 -18.39 -35.22 -1.71
C ILE A 174 -18.50 -36.66 -2.20
N GLY A 175 -19.61 -37.35 -1.96
CA GLY A 175 -19.75 -38.74 -2.35
C GLY A 175 -21.15 -39.29 -2.20
N ILE A 176 -21.26 -40.59 -2.36
CA ILE A 176 -22.51 -41.34 -2.28
C ILE A 176 -22.32 -42.64 -1.53
N ILE A 177 -23.27 -43.02 -0.68
CA ILE A 177 -23.24 -44.28 0.06
C ILE A 177 -23.43 -45.46 -0.89
N GLN A 178 -22.58 -46.47 -0.78
CA GLN A 178 -22.62 -47.66 -1.63
C GLN A 178 -23.12 -48.88 -0.87
N THR A 179 -22.42 -49.27 0.19
CA THR A 179 -22.63 -50.55 0.87
C THR A 179 -22.44 -50.39 2.36
N GLN A 180 -23.10 -51.22 3.16
CA GLN A 180 -22.82 -51.34 4.59
C GLN A 180 -21.79 -52.44 4.85
N SER A 181 -21.03 -52.33 5.94
CA SER A 181 -20.21 -53.42 6.47
C SER A 181 -20.86 -53.95 7.75
N ASP A 182 -20.97 -55.27 7.87
CA ASP A 182 -21.72 -55.93 8.95
C ASP A 182 -20.79 -56.79 9.82
N ALA A 183 -21.00 -56.74 11.14
CA ALA A 183 -20.39 -57.64 12.11
C ALA A 183 -21.44 -58.09 13.13
N ASN A 184 -21.60 -59.40 13.31
CA ASN A 184 -22.60 -59.99 14.23
C ASN A 184 -24.05 -59.51 14.01
N GLY A 185 -24.44 -59.27 12.75
CA GLY A 185 -25.80 -58.85 12.40
C GLY A 185 -26.12 -57.37 12.67
N ARG A 186 -25.11 -56.56 13.00
CA ARG A 186 -25.22 -55.09 13.10
C ARG A 186 -24.27 -54.41 12.13
N ALA A 187 -24.73 -53.32 11.52
CA ALA A 187 -23.88 -52.48 10.69
C ALA A 187 -22.80 -51.81 11.56
N LEU A 188 -21.53 -52.00 11.20
CA LEU A 188 -20.37 -51.42 11.88
C LEU A 188 -20.01 -50.06 11.26
N SER A 189 -20.06 -49.99 9.93
CA SER A 189 -19.74 -48.80 9.14
C SER A 189 -20.53 -48.78 7.84
N ILE A 190 -20.57 -47.63 7.17
CA ILE A 190 -21.08 -47.50 5.81
C ILE A 190 -19.94 -47.03 4.89
N ALA A 191 -19.86 -47.59 3.70
CA ALA A 191 -18.82 -47.28 2.73
C ALA A 191 -19.37 -46.36 1.64
N MET A 192 -18.58 -45.34 1.25
CA MET A 192 -18.93 -44.42 0.17
C MET A 192 -18.02 -44.59 -1.05
N SER A 193 -18.54 -44.25 -2.23
CA SER A 193 -17.68 -43.79 -3.33
C SER A 193 -17.55 -42.27 -3.22
N SER A 194 -16.32 -41.79 -3.11
CA SER A 194 -16.04 -40.36 -3.23
C SER A 194 -16.19 -39.88 -4.66
N ILE A 195 -16.31 -38.56 -4.81
CA ILE A 195 -16.29 -37.87 -6.09
C ILE A 195 -15.07 -38.26 -6.94
N GLU A 196 -13.88 -38.47 -6.34
CA GLU A 196 -12.68 -38.88 -7.07
C GLU A 196 -12.85 -40.24 -7.76
N MET A 197 -13.61 -41.15 -7.15
CA MET A 197 -13.92 -42.45 -7.74
C MET A 197 -15.00 -42.39 -8.83
N ILE A 198 -15.97 -41.46 -8.72
CA ILE A 198 -17.16 -41.43 -9.58
C ILE A 198 -17.17 -40.31 -10.63
N LYS A 199 -16.21 -39.37 -10.58
CA LYS A 199 -16.15 -38.17 -11.42
C LYS A 199 -16.27 -38.47 -12.91
N GLU A 200 -15.62 -39.52 -13.41
CA GLU A 200 -15.65 -39.88 -14.83
C GLU A 200 -17.04 -40.31 -15.35
N PHE A 201 -17.97 -40.64 -14.45
CA PHE A 201 -19.34 -41.05 -14.78
C PHE A 201 -20.37 -39.95 -14.58
N ILE A 202 -19.97 -38.80 -14.03
CA ILE A 202 -20.83 -37.65 -13.78
C ILE A 202 -20.59 -36.62 -14.89
N PRO A 203 -21.63 -36.19 -15.63
CA PRO A 203 -21.51 -35.07 -16.56
C PRO A 203 -20.98 -33.78 -15.88
N GLU A 204 -20.13 -33.04 -16.58
CA GLU A 204 -19.49 -31.80 -16.08
C GLU A 204 -20.46 -30.77 -15.48
N GLU A 205 -21.69 -30.71 -15.99
CA GLU A 205 -22.73 -29.79 -15.52
C GLU A 205 -23.26 -30.08 -14.09
N TYR A 206 -22.90 -31.22 -13.51
CA TYR A 206 -23.38 -31.68 -12.20
C TYR A 206 -22.31 -31.60 -11.10
N TYR A 207 -21.10 -31.16 -11.43
CA TYR A 207 -20.07 -30.87 -10.44
C TYR A 207 -19.46 -29.49 -10.67
N ILE A 208 -18.95 -28.92 -9.59
CA ILE A 208 -18.15 -27.69 -9.61
C ILE A 208 -16.84 -27.97 -8.86
N ASN A 209 -15.77 -27.24 -9.18
CA ASN A 209 -14.54 -27.39 -8.41
C ASN A 209 -14.62 -26.60 -7.09
N LEU A 210 -13.82 -27.02 -6.09
CA LEU A 210 -13.78 -26.39 -4.77
C LEU A 210 -13.51 -24.88 -4.81
N TYR A 211 -12.71 -24.41 -5.76
CA TYR A 211 -12.45 -22.98 -5.92
C TYR A 211 -13.72 -22.22 -6.33
N GLU A 212 -14.49 -22.72 -7.29
CA GLU A 212 -15.76 -22.13 -7.72
C GLU A 212 -16.77 -22.11 -6.57
N TYR A 213 -16.88 -23.20 -5.82
CA TYR A 213 -17.73 -23.25 -4.62
C TYR A 213 -17.36 -22.18 -3.59
N ILE A 214 -16.07 -22.11 -3.21
CA ILE A 214 -15.58 -21.10 -2.27
C ILE A 214 -15.84 -19.69 -2.81
N ASN A 215 -15.60 -19.47 -4.09
CA ASN A 215 -15.84 -18.19 -4.73
C ASN A 215 -17.33 -17.82 -4.68
N GLU A 216 -18.27 -18.71 -5.01
CA GLU A 216 -19.71 -18.43 -4.94
C GLU A 216 -20.18 -18.12 -3.51
N GLU A 217 -19.82 -18.96 -2.53
CA GLU A 217 -20.29 -18.80 -1.14
C GLU A 217 -19.69 -17.57 -0.44
N TYR A 218 -18.38 -17.33 -0.62
CA TYR A 218 -17.71 -16.16 -0.04
C TYR A 218 -18.30 -14.88 -0.64
N SER A 219 -18.49 -14.86 -1.95
CA SER A 219 -19.05 -13.73 -2.68
C SER A 219 -20.45 -13.36 -2.25
N ARG A 220 -21.33 -14.35 -2.12
CA ARG A 220 -22.70 -14.14 -1.66
C ARG A 220 -22.74 -13.54 -0.25
N SER A 221 -21.81 -13.97 0.61
CA SER A 221 -21.69 -13.46 1.97
C SER A 221 -21.19 -12.01 1.99
N ILE A 222 -20.17 -11.71 1.19
CA ILE A 222 -19.58 -10.36 1.10
C ILE A 222 -20.52 -9.35 0.43
N ASP A 223 -21.25 -9.72 -0.63
CA ASP A 223 -22.20 -8.81 -1.29
C ASP A 223 -23.30 -8.32 -0.34
N LYS A 224 -23.78 -9.19 0.56
CA LYS A 224 -24.73 -8.81 1.61
C LYS A 224 -24.14 -7.75 2.56
N LEU A 225 -22.87 -7.88 2.93
CA LEU A 225 -22.17 -6.92 3.80
C LEU A 225 -21.88 -5.60 3.09
N LEU A 226 -21.37 -5.64 1.85
CA LEU A 226 -21.05 -4.45 1.07
C LEU A 226 -22.27 -3.57 0.78
N CYS A 227 -23.46 -4.17 0.67
CA CYS A 227 -24.71 -3.41 0.54
C CYS A 227 -25.05 -2.58 1.78
N ALA A 228 -24.58 -2.97 2.96
CA ALA A 228 -24.76 -2.22 4.20
C ALA A 228 -23.68 -1.14 4.40
N GLU A 229 -22.45 -1.37 3.94
CA GLU A 229 -21.29 -0.49 4.22
C GLU A 229 -21.03 0.60 3.16
N LEU A 230 -21.31 0.33 1.88
CA LEU A 230 -21.02 1.27 0.79
C LEU A 230 -22.30 1.97 0.28
N ASP A 231 -22.43 3.27 0.59
CA ASP A 231 -23.40 4.13 -0.07
C ASP A 231 -22.88 4.57 -1.45
N GLU A 232 -23.31 3.88 -2.52
CA GLU A 232 -22.90 4.14 -3.91
C GLU A 232 -23.10 5.60 -4.34
N LYS A 233 -24.09 6.31 -3.79
CA LYS A 233 -24.36 7.71 -4.13
C LYS A 233 -23.26 8.66 -3.64
N ASN A 234 -22.44 8.24 -2.69
CA ASN A 234 -21.43 9.07 -2.05
C ASN A 234 -19.99 8.73 -2.48
N PHE A 235 -19.80 7.72 -3.34
CA PHE A 235 -18.46 7.36 -3.81
C PHE A 235 -18.06 8.22 -5.01
N ILE A 236 -17.03 9.06 -4.84
CA ILE A 236 -16.45 9.83 -5.95
C ILE A 236 -15.33 9.02 -6.61
N SER A 237 -15.48 8.72 -7.90
CA SER A 237 -14.42 8.08 -8.70
C SER A 237 -13.19 8.97 -8.77
N ARG A 238 -12.02 8.39 -8.54
CA ARG A 238 -10.75 9.12 -8.57
C ARG A 238 -9.74 8.45 -9.47
N ILE A 239 -8.88 9.27 -10.04
CA ILE A 239 -7.84 8.85 -10.98
C ILE A 239 -6.67 8.28 -10.19
N LEU A 240 -6.10 7.20 -10.69
CA LEU A 240 -4.83 6.65 -10.25
C LEU A 240 -3.73 7.05 -11.24
N LYS A 241 -2.59 7.52 -10.73
CA LYS A 241 -1.43 7.87 -11.57
C LYS A 241 -0.15 7.33 -10.98
N GLU A 242 0.76 6.84 -11.83
CA GLU A 242 2.10 6.41 -11.39
C GLU A 242 2.88 7.57 -10.74
N ASN A 243 2.83 8.74 -11.36
CA ASN A 243 3.31 10.01 -10.82
C ASN A 243 2.47 11.17 -11.41
N GLU A 244 2.72 12.42 -11.02
CA GLU A 244 1.87 13.56 -11.45
C GLU A 244 1.74 13.71 -12.98
N TYR A 245 2.84 13.44 -13.70
CA TYR A 245 2.92 13.45 -15.17
C TYR A 245 2.81 12.05 -15.79
N GLY A 246 2.65 11.03 -14.94
CA GLY A 246 2.69 9.64 -15.30
C GLY A 246 1.40 9.21 -15.96
N LYS A 247 1.42 8.02 -16.54
CA LYS A 247 0.25 7.46 -17.19
C LYS A 247 -0.88 7.31 -16.18
N SER A 248 -2.06 7.80 -16.56
CA SER A 248 -3.29 7.52 -15.82
C SER A 248 -3.60 6.04 -15.98
N THR A 249 -3.88 5.38 -14.86
CA THR A 249 -4.32 3.99 -14.83
C THR A 249 -5.80 3.96 -14.45
N ASP A 250 -6.61 3.35 -15.30
CA ASP A 250 -8.01 3.05 -14.95
C ASP A 250 -8.02 1.99 -13.85
N PHE A 251 -8.77 2.25 -12.78
CA PHE A 251 -8.84 1.33 -11.65
C PHE A 251 -9.42 -0.02 -12.04
N GLU A 252 -10.44 -0.08 -12.90
CA GLU A 252 -11.00 -1.37 -13.32
C GLU A 252 -10.00 -2.18 -14.14
N LYS A 253 -9.18 -1.50 -14.95
CA LYS A 253 -8.05 -2.12 -15.65
C LYS A 253 -6.99 -2.61 -14.67
N ALA A 254 -6.68 -1.82 -13.64
CA ALA A 254 -5.78 -2.24 -12.57
C ALA A 254 -6.31 -3.45 -11.78
N LEU A 255 -7.62 -3.72 -11.76
CA LEU A 255 -8.16 -4.94 -11.14
C LEU A 255 -8.01 -6.19 -12.01
N THR A 256 -7.87 -6.02 -13.33
CA THR A 256 -7.97 -7.12 -14.30
C THR A 256 -6.65 -7.49 -14.96
N ASP A 257 -5.64 -6.63 -14.94
CA ASP A 257 -4.32 -7.00 -15.46
C ASP A 257 -3.50 -7.87 -14.48
N GLU A 258 -2.36 -8.36 -14.94
CA GLU A 258 -1.48 -9.25 -14.13
C GLU A 258 -0.51 -8.49 -13.20
N LYS A 259 -0.59 -7.16 -13.13
CA LYS A 259 0.37 -6.34 -12.37
C LYS A 259 -0.10 -6.17 -10.92
N ASN A 260 0.79 -6.26 -9.94
CA ASN A 260 0.41 -5.90 -8.57
C ASN A 260 0.49 -4.38 -8.37
N TYR A 261 -0.24 -3.84 -7.40
CA TYR A 261 -0.32 -2.40 -7.19
C TYR A 261 -0.12 -2.00 -5.73
N LEU A 262 0.59 -0.90 -5.51
CA LEU A 262 0.61 -0.18 -4.24
C LEU A 262 -0.05 1.18 -4.44
N ILE A 263 -1.15 1.40 -3.74
CA ILE A 263 -1.94 2.62 -3.82
C ILE A 263 -1.56 3.54 -2.66
N LEU A 264 -0.89 4.64 -2.99
CA LEU A 264 -0.51 5.71 -2.07
C LEU A 264 -1.55 6.83 -2.08
N ALA A 265 -1.93 7.30 -0.91
CA ALA A 265 -2.81 8.46 -0.75
C ALA A 265 -2.55 9.16 0.59
N GLU A 266 -2.94 10.41 0.69
CA GLU A 266 -2.95 11.16 1.95
C GLU A 266 -3.78 10.44 3.05
N PRO A 267 -3.55 10.76 4.34
CA PRO A 267 -4.44 10.36 5.44
C PRO A 267 -5.89 10.73 5.14
N GLY A 268 -6.84 9.82 5.38
CA GLY A 268 -8.24 10.05 5.00
C GLY A 268 -8.51 10.07 3.48
N GLY A 269 -7.51 9.73 2.67
CA GLY A 269 -7.56 9.65 1.21
C GLY A 269 -8.47 8.56 0.64
N GLY A 270 -9.34 7.91 1.43
CA GLY A 270 -10.34 6.95 0.95
C GLY A 270 -9.79 5.64 0.35
N LYS A 271 -8.62 5.17 0.81
CA LYS A 271 -7.97 3.94 0.35
C LYS A 271 -8.80 2.68 0.67
N SER A 272 -9.28 2.55 1.89
CA SER A 272 -10.16 1.44 2.31
C SER A 272 -11.45 1.38 1.49
N ASN A 273 -12.09 2.53 1.24
CA ASN A 273 -13.30 2.60 0.40
C ASN A 273 -13.01 2.19 -1.05
N LEU A 274 -11.81 2.48 -1.57
CA LEU A 274 -11.39 2.06 -2.90
C LEU A 274 -11.28 0.52 -2.99
N LEU A 275 -10.74 -0.13 -1.94
CA LEU A 275 -10.68 -1.60 -1.88
C LEU A 275 -12.07 -2.24 -1.77
N LEU A 276 -12.97 -1.70 -0.95
CA LEU A 276 -14.35 -2.19 -0.90
C LEU A 276 -15.05 -2.06 -2.27
N LYS A 277 -14.79 -0.97 -3.00
CA LYS A 277 -15.27 -0.82 -4.38
C LYS A 277 -14.64 -1.85 -5.32
N ALA A 278 -13.37 -2.20 -5.15
CA ALA A 278 -12.72 -3.26 -5.93
C ALA A 278 -13.46 -4.59 -5.81
N ILE A 279 -13.75 -5.00 -4.57
CA ILE A 279 -14.51 -6.23 -4.29
C ILE A 279 -15.84 -6.17 -5.03
N ARG A 280 -16.59 -5.07 -4.91
CA ARG A 280 -17.89 -4.92 -5.58
C ARG A 280 -17.80 -5.00 -7.11
N ILE A 281 -16.77 -4.40 -7.72
CA ILE A 281 -16.55 -4.47 -9.18
C ILE A 281 -16.25 -5.90 -9.59
N ILE A 282 -15.32 -6.56 -8.89
CA ILE A 282 -14.95 -7.94 -9.13
C ILE A 282 -16.19 -8.82 -9.01
N ASN A 283 -17.02 -8.60 -7.99
CA ASN A 283 -18.24 -9.35 -7.73
C ASN A 283 -19.33 -9.17 -8.82
N LYS A 284 -19.54 -7.94 -9.31
CA LYS A 284 -20.56 -7.66 -10.34
C LYS A 284 -20.20 -8.22 -11.72
N LYS A 285 -18.91 -8.29 -12.07
CA LYS A 285 -18.45 -8.69 -13.41
C LYS A 285 -18.29 -10.22 -13.60
N ARG A 286 -18.66 -11.02 -12.60
CA ARG A 286 -18.42 -12.48 -12.47
C ARG A 286 -19.11 -13.43 -13.45
N ILE A 287 -19.68 -12.95 -14.56
CA ILE A 287 -20.33 -13.87 -15.51
C ILE A 287 -19.21 -14.56 -16.34
N GLY A 288 -18.56 -15.59 -15.77
CA GLY A 288 -17.51 -16.41 -16.41
C GLY A 288 -16.34 -16.82 -15.50
N SER A 289 -15.56 -17.83 -15.92
CA SER A 289 -14.47 -18.51 -15.18
C SER A 289 -13.14 -17.73 -15.04
N GLU A 290 -13.08 -16.48 -15.50
CA GLU A 290 -11.81 -15.73 -15.62
C GLU A 290 -11.47 -14.84 -14.41
N PHE A 291 -12.37 -14.66 -13.43
CA PHE A 291 -12.15 -13.71 -12.32
C PHE A 291 -11.63 -14.36 -11.04
N LYS A 292 -10.58 -13.76 -10.47
CA LYS A 292 -9.90 -14.16 -9.22
C LYS A 292 -10.76 -13.80 -7.99
N LEU A 293 -10.77 -14.67 -6.97
CA LEU A 293 -11.48 -14.49 -5.70
C LEU A 293 -10.93 -13.28 -4.91
N PRO A 294 -11.70 -12.20 -4.69
CA PRO A 294 -11.22 -11.05 -3.93
C PRO A 294 -11.22 -11.34 -2.43
N ILE A 295 -10.07 -11.17 -1.76
CA ILE A 295 -9.92 -11.33 -0.30
C ILE A 295 -9.39 -10.01 0.27
N LEU A 296 -10.06 -9.45 1.27
CA LEU A 296 -9.63 -8.22 1.94
C LEU A 296 -9.04 -8.53 3.31
N LEU A 297 -7.76 -8.20 3.50
CA LEU A 297 -7.10 -8.27 4.79
C LEU A 297 -6.83 -6.86 5.32
N LYS A 298 -7.24 -6.62 6.58
CA LYS A 298 -6.90 -5.40 7.32
C LYS A 298 -5.53 -5.57 7.96
N LEU A 299 -4.53 -4.84 7.51
CA LEU A 299 -3.13 -5.06 7.95
C LEU A 299 -2.88 -4.66 9.41
N ARG A 300 -3.72 -3.82 10.00
CA ARG A 300 -3.75 -3.57 11.46
C ARG A 300 -4.00 -4.83 12.30
N GLU A 301 -4.47 -5.92 11.70
CA GLU A 301 -4.70 -7.20 12.38
C GLU A 301 -3.49 -8.16 12.27
N TYR A 302 -2.46 -7.79 11.50
CA TYR A 302 -1.25 -8.59 11.31
C TYR A 302 -0.41 -8.66 12.59
N GLY A 303 -0.01 -9.88 12.95
CA GLY A 303 0.62 -10.25 14.23
C GLY A 303 -0.33 -10.11 15.42
N ILE A 304 -1.65 -10.10 15.17
CA ILE A 304 -2.66 -10.12 16.24
C ILE A 304 -3.73 -11.19 16.00
N ASN A 305 -4.47 -11.10 14.89
CA ASN A 305 -5.45 -12.13 14.51
C ASN A 305 -4.81 -13.19 13.59
N TYR A 306 -3.73 -12.83 12.91
CA TYR A 306 -3.00 -13.70 12.00
C TYR A 306 -1.53 -13.28 11.90
N ASP A 307 -0.62 -14.24 11.76
CA ASP A 307 0.83 -14.00 11.73
C ASP A 307 1.43 -14.11 10.32
N SER A 308 0.59 -14.43 9.33
CA SER A 308 0.95 -14.45 7.92
C SER A 308 -0.27 -14.11 7.05
N ILE A 309 -0.08 -13.63 5.83
CA ILE A 309 -1.14 -13.33 4.88
C ILE A 309 -1.88 -14.61 4.51
N GLU A 310 -1.21 -15.76 4.44
CA GLU A 310 -1.86 -17.06 4.24
C GLU A 310 -2.81 -17.40 5.41
N SER A 311 -2.35 -17.25 6.66
CA SER A 311 -3.23 -17.45 7.82
C SER A 311 -4.32 -16.37 7.92
N GLY A 312 -4.07 -15.15 7.43
CA GLY A 312 -5.06 -14.10 7.29
C GLY A 312 -6.14 -14.43 6.27
N ILE A 313 -5.78 -14.97 5.10
CA ILE A 313 -6.74 -15.47 4.09
C ILE A 313 -7.57 -16.60 4.66
N PHE A 314 -6.93 -17.55 5.36
CA PHE A 314 -7.62 -18.63 6.05
C PHE A 314 -8.62 -18.11 7.07
N PHE A 315 -8.22 -17.16 7.92
CA PHE A 315 -9.07 -16.54 8.91
C PHE A 315 -10.24 -15.80 8.25
N GLU A 316 -9.99 -15.06 7.18
CA GLU A 316 -11.00 -14.27 6.45
C GLU A 316 -12.04 -15.15 5.75
N ILE A 317 -11.63 -16.24 5.10
CA ILE A 317 -12.56 -17.18 4.45
C ILE A 317 -13.39 -17.93 5.49
N ASN A 318 -12.77 -18.40 6.58
CA ASN A 318 -13.46 -19.16 7.62
C ASN A 318 -14.46 -18.33 8.46
N LYS A 319 -14.48 -17.00 8.33
CA LYS A 319 -15.58 -16.17 8.86
C LYS A 319 -16.92 -16.45 8.19
N TYR A 320 -16.89 -16.92 6.93
CA TYR A 320 -18.08 -17.07 6.09
C TYR A 320 -18.32 -18.50 5.62
N ILE A 321 -17.26 -19.29 5.45
CA ILE A 321 -17.32 -20.68 5.00
C ILE A 321 -16.61 -21.54 6.02
N ASN A 322 -17.37 -22.35 6.76
CA ASN A 322 -16.81 -23.18 7.83
C ASN A 322 -15.93 -24.32 7.28
N ASP A 323 -14.94 -24.73 8.09
CA ASP A 323 -14.18 -25.96 7.95
C ASP A 323 -13.38 -26.08 6.63
N ILE A 324 -12.94 -24.95 6.05
CA ILE A 324 -11.95 -24.95 4.97
C ILE A 324 -10.56 -25.12 5.57
N SER A 325 -9.84 -26.18 5.21
CA SER A 325 -8.50 -26.46 5.74
C SER A 325 -7.44 -25.46 5.27
N SER A 326 -6.40 -25.25 6.09
CA SER A 326 -5.24 -24.41 5.72
C SER A 326 -4.54 -24.94 4.47
N GLU A 327 -4.46 -26.26 4.28
CA GLU A 327 -3.91 -26.88 3.07
C GLU A 327 -4.71 -26.49 1.82
N THR A 328 -6.03 -26.42 1.93
CA THR A 328 -6.90 -25.96 0.83
C THR A 328 -6.57 -24.53 0.45
N ILE A 329 -6.45 -23.63 1.44
CA ILE A 329 -6.06 -22.23 1.21
C ILE A 329 -4.69 -22.15 0.54
N SER A 330 -3.70 -22.91 1.03
CA SER A 330 -2.37 -22.99 0.44
C SER A 330 -2.41 -23.41 -1.03
N LYS A 331 -3.23 -24.40 -1.38
CA LYS A 331 -3.46 -24.84 -2.77
C LYS A 331 -4.11 -23.76 -3.63
N LEU A 332 -5.07 -23.00 -3.10
CA LEU A 332 -5.72 -21.91 -3.82
C LEU A 332 -4.76 -20.75 -4.11
N ILE A 333 -3.94 -20.38 -3.12
CA ILE A 333 -2.88 -19.39 -3.28
C ILE A 333 -1.89 -19.88 -4.35
N LYS A 334 -1.41 -21.13 -4.25
CA LYS A 334 -0.51 -21.75 -5.26
C LYS A 334 -1.08 -21.74 -6.68
N LYS A 335 -2.40 -21.92 -6.83
CA LYS A 335 -3.09 -21.91 -8.14
C LYS A 335 -3.23 -20.48 -8.73
N GLY A 336 -2.88 -19.42 -8.00
CA GLY A 336 -2.91 -18.05 -8.52
C GLY A 336 -4.32 -17.50 -8.75
N ARG A 337 -5.31 -17.93 -7.97
CA ARG A 337 -6.72 -17.61 -8.22
C ARG A 337 -7.31 -16.54 -7.28
N MET A 338 -6.49 -15.76 -6.60
CA MET A 338 -6.97 -14.74 -5.65
C MET A 338 -6.60 -13.31 -6.07
N THR A 339 -7.48 -12.36 -5.73
CA THR A 339 -7.17 -10.92 -5.67
C THR A 339 -7.07 -10.53 -4.21
N ILE A 340 -5.85 -10.45 -3.69
CA ILE A 340 -5.54 -10.16 -2.30
C ILE A 340 -5.40 -8.65 -2.13
N LEU A 341 -6.36 -8.06 -1.42
CA LEU A 341 -6.45 -6.64 -1.10
C LEU A 341 -5.92 -6.43 0.32
N LEU A 342 -4.81 -5.72 0.47
CA LEU A 342 -4.14 -5.49 1.74
C LEU A 342 -4.32 -4.02 2.15
N ASP A 343 -5.11 -3.77 3.19
CA ASP A 343 -5.49 -2.42 3.60
C ASP A 343 -4.65 -1.91 4.77
N GLY A 344 -3.91 -0.82 4.53
CA GLY A 344 -3.27 -0.03 5.58
C GLY A 344 -1.89 -0.54 6.00
N LEU A 345 -0.92 -0.56 5.09
CA LEU A 345 0.46 -0.95 5.40
C LEU A 345 1.04 -0.11 6.55
N ASP A 346 0.71 1.18 6.62
CA ASP A 346 1.13 2.05 7.71
C ASP A 346 0.55 1.66 9.08
N GLU A 347 -0.51 0.85 9.14
CA GLU A 347 -1.24 0.47 10.36
C GLU A 347 -0.73 -0.82 11.03
N ILE A 348 0.34 -1.43 10.51
CA ILE A 348 1.01 -2.57 11.13
C ILE A 348 1.86 -2.08 12.31
N LYS A 349 1.84 -2.81 13.44
CA LYS A 349 2.72 -2.52 14.58
C LYS A 349 4.20 -2.63 14.18
N ASN A 350 5.03 -1.74 14.69
CA ASN A 350 6.46 -1.67 14.33
C ASN A 350 7.19 -3.01 14.53
N GLU A 351 6.86 -3.76 15.59
CA GLU A 351 7.43 -5.08 15.89
C GLU A 351 7.09 -6.15 14.84
N ASN A 352 5.93 -6.04 14.20
CA ASN A 352 5.44 -7.00 13.19
C ASN A 352 5.71 -6.54 11.75
N TYR A 353 6.13 -5.28 11.56
CA TYR A 353 6.36 -4.69 10.24
C TYR A 353 7.38 -5.48 9.41
N GLY A 354 8.49 -5.88 10.05
CA GLY A 354 9.52 -6.70 9.40
C GLY A 354 9.01 -8.08 8.96
N ALA A 355 8.23 -8.75 9.82
CA ALA A 355 7.63 -10.04 9.51
C ALA A 355 6.64 -9.94 8.35
N PHE A 356 5.78 -8.92 8.36
CA PHE A 356 4.87 -8.65 7.26
C PHE A 356 5.60 -8.42 5.94
N LEU A 357 6.66 -7.60 5.95
CA LEU A 357 7.44 -7.33 4.73
C LEU A 357 8.07 -8.60 4.17
N SER A 358 8.53 -9.51 5.04
CA SER A 358 9.04 -10.82 4.60
C SER A 358 7.94 -11.66 3.94
N ASP A 359 6.78 -11.73 4.58
CA ASP A 359 5.65 -12.53 4.16
C ASP A 359 5.00 -12.04 2.85
N ILE A 360 4.68 -10.75 2.72
CA ILE A 360 4.11 -10.19 1.47
C ILE A 360 5.06 -10.38 0.30
N ARG A 361 6.37 -10.22 0.53
CA ARG A 361 7.36 -10.50 -0.49
C ARG A 361 7.27 -11.98 -0.83
N SER A 362 7.30 -12.90 0.13
CA SER A 362 7.23 -14.35 -0.16
C SER A 362 6.06 -14.70 -1.09
N LEU A 363 4.89 -14.13 -0.83
CA LEU A 363 3.71 -14.40 -1.63
C LEU A 363 3.72 -13.79 -3.02
N LEU A 364 4.22 -12.55 -3.17
CA LEU A 364 4.38 -11.89 -4.46
C LEU A 364 5.31 -12.69 -5.41
N LEU A 365 6.09 -13.62 -4.85
CA LEU A 365 7.27 -14.24 -5.49
C LEU A 365 7.12 -15.73 -5.69
N ASN A 366 6.46 -16.43 -4.78
CA ASN A 366 6.26 -17.87 -4.92
C ASN A 366 4.93 -18.21 -5.61
N TYR A 367 3.98 -17.27 -5.64
CA TYR A 367 2.60 -17.55 -6.06
C TYR A 367 2.12 -16.62 -7.17
N TYR A 368 2.84 -16.69 -8.29
CA TYR A 368 2.50 -16.01 -9.54
C TYR A 368 1.09 -16.36 -10.00
N GLY A 369 0.32 -15.34 -10.33
CA GLY A 369 -1.09 -15.48 -10.71
C GLY A 369 -2.03 -14.87 -9.68
N ASN A 370 -1.66 -14.78 -8.41
CA ASN A 370 -2.44 -13.95 -7.48
C ASN A 370 -2.22 -12.47 -7.79
N LYS A 371 -3.27 -11.69 -7.62
CA LYS A 371 -3.26 -10.24 -7.77
C LYS A 371 -3.16 -9.60 -6.40
N PHE A 372 -2.19 -8.72 -6.18
CA PHE A 372 -2.05 -7.97 -4.93
C PHE A 372 -2.34 -6.49 -5.15
N ILE A 373 -3.18 -5.93 -4.27
CA ILE A 373 -3.43 -4.49 -4.19
C ILE A 373 -3.23 -4.05 -2.76
N ILE A 374 -2.15 -3.32 -2.52
CA ILE A 374 -1.71 -2.87 -1.21
C ILE A 374 -2.04 -1.38 -1.07
N THR A 375 -2.44 -0.92 0.10
CA THR A 375 -2.67 0.51 0.36
C THR A 375 -1.74 1.03 1.45
N CYS A 376 -1.24 2.26 1.30
CA CYS A 376 -0.42 2.91 2.33
C CYS A 376 -0.58 4.44 2.31
N ARG A 377 -0.30 5.11 3.43
CA ARG A 377 -0.17 6.57 3.50
C ARG A 377 1.09 7.06 2.79
N LYS A 378 0.93 8.09 1.93
CA LYS A 378 2.03 8.66 1.14
C LYS A 378 3.15 9.27 1.99
N ASN A 379 2.81 9.94 3.08
CA ASN A 379 3.77 10.64 3.96
C ASN A 379 4.59 9.70 4.86
N VAL A 380 4.07 8.51 5.16
CA VAL A 380 4.69 7.49 6.01
C VAL A 380 5.52 6.50 5.20
N TYR A 381 5.05 6.17 4.00
CA TYR A 381 5.66 5.12 3.20
C TYR A 381 7.10 5.43 2.77
N ALA A 382 8.02 4.52 3.08
CA ALA A 382 9.45 4.70 2.87
C ALA A 382 10.00 3.81 1.74
N ASN A 383 9.20 3.60 0.69
CA ASN A 383 9.57 2.81 -0.49
C ASN A 383 9.76 1.30 -0.26
N GLU A 384 9.30 0.71 0.83
CA GLU A 384 9.69 -0.66 1.23
C GLU A 384 9.25 -1.83 0.31
N ILE A 385 8.34 -1.62 -0.66
CA ILE A 385 7.74 -2.68 -1.52
C ILE A 385 7.87 -2.37 -3.04
N ASP A 386 8.57 -1.30 -3.43
CA ASP A 386 8.48 -0.61 -4.75
C ASP A 386 8.58 -1.43 -6.06
N ASN A 387 8.98 -2.71 -6.04
CA ASN A 387 9.43 -3.41 -7.27
C ASN A 387 8.59 -4.61 -7.63
N GLN A 388 7.81 -5.07 -6.68
CA GLN A 388 6.89 -6.17 -6.87
C GLN A 388 5.49 -5.65 -7.19
N VAL A 389 5.32 -4.31 -7.12
CA VAL A 389 4.06 -3.59 -7.25
C VAL A 389 4.28 -2.30 -8.03
N ILE A 390 3.34 -1.93 -8.89
CA ILE A 390 3.31 -0.62 -9.51
C ILE A 390 2.73 0.38 -8.51
N LYS A 391 3.51 1.41 -8.20
CA LYS A 391 3.01 2.51 -7.36
C LYS A 391 2.02 3.35 -8.12
N LEU A 392 0.86 3.56 -7.51
CA LEU A 392 -0.17 4.47 -7.99
C LEU A 392 -0.53 5.45 -6.89
N ASN A 393 -0.44 6.73 -7.19
CA ASN A 393 -0.95 7.80 -6.36
C ASN A 393 -2.44 7.99 -6.66
N LEU A 394 -3.26 7.77 -5.65
CA LEU A 394 -4.69 8.09 -5.67
C LEU A 394 -4.85 9.60 -5.57
N GLN A 395 -5.27 10.21 -6.67
CA GLN A 395 -5.33 11.65 -6.78
C GLN A 395 -6.34 12.25 -5.81
N GLN A 396 -6.07 13.48 -5.41
CA GLN A 396 -7.00 14.31 -4.65
C GLN A 396 -8.29 14.57 -5.45
N LEU A 397 -9.38 14.90 -4.75
CA LEU A 397 -10.65 15.25 -5.39
C LEU A 397 -10.52 16.57 -6.15
N ILE A 398 -11.20 16.67 -7.29
CA ILE A 398 -11.26 17.90 -8.08
C ILE A 398 -12.42 18.80 -7.61
N ALA A 399 -12.27 20.10 -7.84
CA ALA A 399 -13.23 21.13 -7.42
C ALA A 399 -14.68 20.86 -7.83
N LYS A 400 -14.87 20.33 -9.04
CA LYS A 400 -16.18 20.03 -9.60
C LYS A 400 -16.90 18.96 -8.77
N ASP A 401 -16.25 17.81 -8.57
CA ASP A 401 -16.83 16.67 -7.85
C ASP A 401 -17.12 17.02 -6.37
N ILE A 402 -16.26 17.82 -5.74
CA ILE A 402 -16.47 18.33 -4.38
C ILE A 402 -17.78 19.13 -4.29
N ARG A 403 -18.01 20.04 -5.24
CA ARG A 403 -19.20 20.89 -5.28
C ARG A 403 -20.47 20.08 -5.56
N GLU A 404 -20.41 19.16 -6.53
CA GLU A 404 -21.52 18.25 -6.85
C GLU A 404 -21.87 17.34 -5.67
N TYR A 405 -20.86 16.80 -4.98
CA TYR A 405 -21.05 15.99 -3.77
C TYR A 405 -21.75 16.78 -2.67
N PHE A 406 -21.34 18.01 -2.39
CA PHE A 406 -21.97 18.85 -1.36
C PHE A 406 -23.44 19.14 -1.67
N ILE A 407 -23.75 19.47 -2.92
CA ILE A 407 -25.14 19.70 -3.35
C ILE A 407 -25.96 18.41 -3.18
N ALA A 408 -25.44 17.26 -3.62
CA ALA A 408 -26.14 15.98 -3.53
C ALA A 408 -26.32 15.50 -2.08
N LYS A 409 -25.29 15.69 -1.23
CA LYS A 409 -25.24 15.13 0.13
C LYS A 409 -25.98 15.98 1.18
N CYS A 410 -25.91 17.31 1.04
CA CYS A 410 -26.47 18.23 2.04
C CYS A 410 -27.21 19.44 1.46
N GLY A 411 -27.35 19.56 0.14
CA GLY A 411 -28.02 20.70 -0.50
C GLY A 411 -27.26 22.02 -0.37
N TYR A 412 -25.99 21.99 0.05
CA TYR A 412 -25.20 23.18 0.31
C TYR A 412 -24.35 23.57 -0.91
N ILE A 413 -24.40 24.85 -1.28
CA ILE A 413 -23.57 25.42 -2.34
C ILE A 413 -22.34 26.06 -1.69
N ILE A 414 -21.18 25.45 -1.91
CA ILE A 414 -19.91 26.00 -1.43
C ILE A 414 -19.68 27.37 -2.08
N PRO A 415 -19.39 28.45 -1.31
CA PRO A 415 -19.07 29.75 -1.87
C PRO A 415 -17.90 29.69 -2.88
N SER A 416 -17.91 30.55 -3.90
CA SER A 416 -16.85 30.57 -4.93
C SER A 416 -15.49 31.01 -4.36
N ASN A 417 -15.50 31.84 -3.32
CA ASN A 417 -14.31 32.37 -2.63
C ASN A 417 -13.80 31.46 -1.50
N TYR A 418 -14.45 30.34 -1.20
CA TYR A 418 -13.98 29.40 -0.19
C TYR A 418 -12.82 28.57 -0.75
N ASN A 419 -11.70 28.50 -0.01
CA ASN A 419 -10.61 27.60 -0.38
C ASN A 419 -11.02 26.15 -0.11
N ILE A 420 -11.25 25.40 -1.20
CA ILE A 420 -11.68 24.00 -1.19
C ILE A 420 -10.53 23.00 -0.94
N ASP A 421 -9.28 23.44 -0.77
CA ASP A 421 -8.12 22.56 -0.64
C ASP A 421 -8.29 21.53 0.48
N LEU A 422 -8.85 21.95 1.62
CA LEU A 422 -9.19 21.05 2.74
C LEU A 422 -10.16 19.94 2.33
N LEU A 423 -11.08 20.22 1.41
CA LEU A 423 -12.12 19.31 0.94
C LEU A 423 -11.64 18.36 -0.15
N LYS A 424 -10.39 18.51 -0.61
CA LYS A 424 -9.78 17.60 -1.59
C LYS A 424 -9.52 16.20 -1.01
N VAL A 425 -9.51 16.07 0.32
CA VAL A 425 -9.39 14.80 1.04
C VAL A 425 -10.79 14.23 1.34
N PRO A 426 -11.15 13.02 0.86
CA PRO A 426 -12.50 12.47 1.00
C PRO A 426 -13.05 12.38 2.43
N LEU A 427 -12.21 12.03 3.41
CA LEU A 427 -12.63 12.02 4.81
C LEU A 427 -13.05 13.41 5.29
N LEU A 428 -12.24 14.44 4.96
CA LEU A 428 -12.52 15.82 5.35
C LEU A 428 -13.74 16.36 4.60
N LEU A 429 -13.94 15.98 3.33
CA LEU A 429 -15.16 16.25 2.57
C LEU A 429 -16.41 15.72 3.29
N ASN A 430 -16.38 14.46 3.70
CA ASN A 430 -17.49 13.82 4.42
C ASN A 430 -17.75 14.53 5.75
N ILE A 431 -16.71 14.73 6.56
CA ILE A 431 -16.78 15.45 7.83
C ILE A 431 -17.39 16.85 7.63
N ALA A 432 -16.90 17.61 6.66
CA ALA A 432 -17.41 18.96 6.37
C ALA A 432 -18.86 18.95 5.90
N SER A 433 -19.27 17.97 5.11
CA SER A 433 -20.68 17.82 4.70
C SER A 433 -21.61 17.56 5.89
N GLU A 434 -21.12 16.89 6.94
CA GLU A 434 -21.87 16.65 8.18
C GLU A 434 -21.90 17.88 9.09
N VAL A 435 -20.80 18.64 9.18
CA VAL A 435 -20.72 19.89 9.98
C VAL A 435 -21.60 21.00 9.39
N VAL A 436 -21.59 21.17 8.07
CA VAL A 436 -22.27 22.28 7.38
C VAL A 436 -23.79 22.20 7.44
N LYS A 437 -24.36 20.98 7.43
CA LYS A 437 -25.82 20.75 7.57
C LYS A 437 -26.45 21.52 8.72
N LYS A 438 -25.66 21.85 9.74
CA LYS A 438 -26.11 22.52 10.95
C LYS A 438 -25.57 23.93 11.13
N ASN A 439 -24.27 24.13 10.96
CA ASN A 439 -23.63 25.41 11.30
C ASN A 439 -23.74 26.47 10.19
N GLY A 440 -24.13 26.06 8.97
CA GLY A 440 -24.25 26.94 7.80
C GLY A 440 -22.92 27.45 7.22
N ASN A 441 -21.80 27.24 7.93
CA ASN A 441 -20.47 27.71 7.56
C ASN A 441 -19.46 26.57 7.50
N LEU A 442 -18.54 26.64 6.53
CA LEU A 442 -17.43 25.72 6.37
C LEU A 442 -16.20 26.18 7.18
N PRO A 443 -15.61 25.32 8.04
CA PRO A 443 -14.35 25.62 8.71
C PRO A 443 -13.21 25.85 7.71
N LYS A 444 -12.26 26.73 8.05
CA LYS A 444 -11.12 27.09 7.19
C LYS A 444 -9.85 26.26 7.44
N CYS A 445 -9.76 25.52 8.55
CA CYS A 445 -8.60 24.70 8.89
C CYS A 445 -9.03 23.31 9.37
N ARG A 446 -8.12 22.35 9.22
CA ARG A 446 -8.36 20.93 9.51
C ARG A 446 -8.73 20.67 10.97
N VAL A 447 -7.98 21.22 11.92
CA VAL A 447 -8.25 21.03 13.36
C VAL A 447 -9.63 21.54 13.77
N LYS A 448 -10.03 22.73 13.30
CA LYS A 448 -11.37 23.26 13.56
C LYS A 448 -12.46 22.37 12.98
N LEU A 449 -12.23 21.81 11.79
CA LEU A 449 -13.15 20.86 11.18
C LEU A 449 -13.36 19.60 12.04
N TYR A 450 -12.29 19.01 12.59
CA TYR A 450 -12.43 17.87 13.52
C TYR A 450 -13.15 18.28 14.82
N ARG A 451 -12.83 19.46 15.39
CA ARG A 451 -13.49 19.99 16.59
C ARG A 451 -15.00 20.12 16.38
N ASP A 452 -15.41 20.80 15.30
CA ASP A 452 -16.82 21.03 14.97
C ASP A 452 -17.55 19.72 14.66
N PHE A 453 -16.85 18.73 14.11
CA PHE A 453 -17.41 17.40 13.84
C PHE A 453 -17.67 16.59 15.11
N VAL A 454 -16.72 16.57 16.05
CA VAL A 454 -16.90 15.89 17.34
C VAL A 454 -18.08 16.52 18.09
N ASP A 455 -18.16 17.85 18.07
CA ASP A 455 -19.28 18.60 18.63
C ASP A 455 -20.63 18.18 18.01
N GLU A 456 -20.63 17.87 16.72
CA GLU A 456 -21.82 17.41 16.01
C GLU A 456 -22.20 15.97 16.38
N LEU A 457 -21.23 15.06 16.47
CA LEU A 457 -21.46 13.67 16.87
C LEU A 457 -22.09 13.58 18.28
N ILE A 458 -21.53 14.32 19.23
CA ILE A 458 -22.03 14.41 20.62
C ILE A 458 -23.48 14.90 20.62
N GLN A 459 -23.80 15.93 19.84
CA GLN A 459 -25.15 16.49 19.79
C GLN A 459 -26.16 15.55 19.12
N LYS A 460 -25.79 14.87 18.02
CA LYS A 460 -26.64 13.87 17.37
C LYS A 460 -26.98 12.71 18.32
N TRP A 461 -26.00 12.24 19.06
CA TRP A 461 -26.21 11.16 20.02
C TRP A 461 -27.09 11.60 21.20
N ASN A 462 -26.93 12.85 21.68
CA ASN A 462 -27.80 13.43 22.70
C ASN A 462 -29.27 13.51 22.26
N LEU A 463 -29.52 13.90 21.01
CA LEU A 463 -30.88 13.92 20.44
C LEU A 463 -31.50 12.51 20.42
N LYS A 464 -30.72 11.48 20.06
CA LYS A 464 -31.18 10.09 20.07
C LYS A 464 -31.54 9.57 21.47
N LYS A 465 -30.76 9.93 22.51
CA LYS A 465 -31.03 9.52 23.91
C LYS A 465 -31.94 10.47 24.71
N GLY A 466 -32.53 11.50 24.08
CA GLY A 466 -33.52 12.39 24.70
C GLY A 466 -32.97 13.58 25.51
N ASN A 467 -31.91 14.25 25.03
CA ASN A 467 -31.36 15.52 25.54
C ASN A 467 -30.96 15.56 27.04
N ARG A 468 -30.08 14.66 27.46
CA ARG A 468 -29.66 14.55 28.88
C ARG A 468 -28.28 15.10 29.25
N ILE A 469 -27.51 15.69 28.31
CA ILE A 469 -26.07 15.95 28.53
C ILE A 469 -25.73 17.44 28.44
N ASN A 470 -25.21 17.99 29.55
CA ASN A 470 -24.70 19.36 29.69
C ASN A 470 -23.27 19.51 29.09
N ILE A 471 -22.87 20.75 28.76
CA ILE A 471 -21.54 21.16 28.29
C ILE A 471 -20.40 20.60 29.17
N SER A 472 -20.60 20.54 30.50
CA SER A 472 -19.63 19.96 31.42
C SER A 472 -19.31 18.49 31.11
N THR A 473 -20.31 17.72 30.69
CA THR A 473 -20.16 16.31 30.31
C THR A 473 -19.52 16.18 28.91
N LYS A 474 -19.80 17.11 27.99
CA LYS A 474 -19.11 17.18 26.68
C LYS A 474 -17.59 17.34 26.85
N MET A 475 -17.16 18.25 27.72
CA MET A 475 -15.73 18.41 28.02
C MET A 475 -15.14 17.14 28.65
N LYS A 476 -15.87 16.47 29.55
CA LYS A 476 -15.45 15.17 30.11
C LYS A 476 -15.27 14.11 29.03
N ILE A 477 -16.22 13.96 28.11
CA ILE A 477 -16.14 12.97 27.02
C ILE A 477 -14.93 13.24 26.12
N SER A 478 -14.73 14.50 25.70
CA SER A 478 -13.56 14.86 24.89
C SER A 478 -12.25 14.57 25.62
N LYS A 479 -12.18 14.84 26.92
CA LYS A 479 -11.01 14.51 27.75
C LYS A 479 -10.75 13.01 27.80
N ILE A 480 -11.80 12.21 28.03
CA ILE A 480 -11.70 10.74 28.07
C ILE A 480 -11.20 10.20 26.72
N ILE A 481 -11.79 10.63 25.60
CA ILE A 481 -11.39 10.17 24.27
C ILE A 481 -9.94 10.58 23.97
N SER A 482 -9.55 11.81 24.33
CA SER A 482 -8.16 12.27 24.17
C SER A 482 -7.18 11.43 25.00
N PHE A 483 -7.54 11.12 26.25
CA PHE A 483 -6.73 10.30 27.15
C PHE A 483 -6.56 8.88 26.62
N ILE A 484 -7.64 8.19 26.25
CA ILE A 484 -7.55 6.82 25.71
C ILE A 484 -6.76 6.82 24.40
N SER A 485 -6.92 7.83 23.55
CA SER A 485 -6.20 7.93 22.27
C SER A 485 -4.69 8.01 22.47
N TYR A 486 -4.25 8.83 23.43
CA TYR A 486 -2.84 8.97 23.78
C TYR A 486 -2.29 7.72 24.46
N LYS A 487 -2.99 7.19 25.48
CA LYS A 487 -2.54 6.03 26.26
C LYS A 487 -2.45 4.74 25.47
N THR A 488 -3.29 4.60 24.46
CA THR A 488 -3.37 3.40 23.63
C THR A 488 -2.83 3.65 22.23
N PHE A 489 -2.07 4.72 22.00
CA PHE A 489 -1.73 5.19 20.65
C PHE A 489 -1.07 4.10 19.78
N GLU A 490 -0.17 3.32 20.37
CA GLU A 490 0.57 2.22 19.73
C GLU A 490 -0.25 0.91 19.62
N GLU A 491 -1.42 0.84 20.28
CA GLU A 491 -2.29 -0.34 20.26
C GLU A 491 -3.30 -0.29 19.10
N ASN A 492 -3.44 -1.39 18.37
CA ASN A 492 -4.39 -1.44 17.25
C ASN A 492 -5.85 -1.56 17.72
N PHE A 493 -6.07 -2.19 18.87
CA PHE A 493 -7.35 -2.23 19.58
C PHE A 493 -7.11 -2.35 21.09
N ILE A 494 -8.17 -2.14 21.85
CA ILE A 494 -8.26 -2.48 23.28
C ILE A 494 -9.52 -3.30 23.54
N THR A 495 -9.58 -4.02 24.64
CA THR A 495 -10.82 -4.70 25.07
C THR A 495 -11.74 -3.74 25.82
N GLU A 496 -13.03 -4.07 25.93
CA GLU A 496 -13.96 -3.32 26.78
C GLU A 496 -13.48 -3.21 28.23
N TYR A 497 -12.90 -4.30 28.75
CA TYR A 497 -12.31 -4.31 30.09
C TYR A 497 -11.12 -3.35 30.19
N GLN A 498 -10.21 -3.34 29.22
CA GLN A 498 -9.09 -2.39 29.20
C GLN A 498 -9.57 -0.94 29.09
N LEU A 499 -10.60 -0.68 28.28
CA LEU A 499 -11.22 0.64 28.21
C LEU A 499 -11.79 1.05 29.57
N TRP A 500 -12.53 0.13 30.22
CA TRP A 500 -13.10 0.35 31.54
C TRP A 500 -12.02 0.66 32.57
N ASP A 501 -10.96 -0.16 32.64
CA ASP A 501 -9.86 -0.02 33.59
C ASP A 501 -9.06 1.27 33.38
N LEU A 502 -8.79 1.63 32.12
CA LEU A 502 -8.13 2.90 31.78
C LEU A 502 -8.94 4.10 32.24
N ILE A 503 -10.26 4.10 32.04
CA ILE A 503 -11.09 5.24 32.44
C ILE A 503 -11.25 5.26 33.97
N ASN A 504 -11.47 4.10 34.60
CA ASN A 504 -11.65 4.00 36.05
C ASN A 504 -10.39 4.40 36.83
N SER A 505 -9.21 4.02 36.34
CA SER A 505 -7.92 4.35 37.00
C SER A 505 -7.58 5.84 36.93
N GLN A 506 -8.06 6.55 35.91
CA GLN A 506 -7.75 7.97 35.70
C GLN A 506 -8.86 8.91 36.17
N PHE A 507 -10.13 8.48 36.11
CA PHE A 507 -11.28 9.32 36.37
C PHE A 507 -12.24 8.67 37.37
N ASP A 508 -12.50 9.37 38.47
CA ASP A 508 -13.46 8.96 39.49
C ASP A 508 -14.87 9.41 39.09
N TYR A 509 -15.62 8.54 38.40
CA TYR A 509 -17.00 8.79 37.97
C TYR A 509 -17.98 7.78 38.56
N THR A 510 -19.08 8.29 39.14
CA THR A 510 -20.16 7.47 39.70
C THR A 510 -20.95 6.67 38.65
N ASN A 511 -20.90 7.08 37.38
CA ASN A 511 -21.68 6.50 36.27
C ASN A 511 -20.76 6.03 35.13
N LEU A 512 -19.67 5.33 35.46
CA LEU A 512 -18.64 4.94 34.49
C LEU A 512 -19.21 4.14 33.30
N ASP A 513 -20.09 3.17 33.55
CA ASP A 513 -20.66 2.33 32.49
C ASP A 513 -21.50 3.15 31.49
N GLU A 514 -22.25 4.16 31.95
CA GLU A 514 -23.00 5.05 31.06
C GLU A 514 -22.06 5.89 30.18
N ILE A 515 -20.91 6.29 30.73
CA ILE A 515 -19.88 7.07 30.02
C ILE A 515 -19.17 6.21 28.98
N ILE A 516 -18.83 4.96 29.32
CA ILE A 516 -18.24 4.00 28.39
C ILE A 516 -19.20 3.74 27.23
N GLU A 517 -20.46 3.44 27.55
CA GLU A 517 -21.50 3.23 26.55
C GLU A 517 -21.69 4.48 25.69
N TYR A 518 -21.54 5.67 26.27
CA TYR A 518 -21.55 6.91 25.49
C TYR A 518 -20.37 6.97 24.50
N VAL A 519 -19.15 6.81 25.00
CA VAL A 519 -17.90 6.89 24.21
C VAL A 519 -17.88 5.87 23.08
N LEU A 520 -18.41 4.67 23.29
CA LEU A 520 -18.51 3.63 22.26
C LEU A 520 -19.51 3.98 21.15
N ASN A 521 -20.57 4.72 21.46
CA ASN A 521 -21.68 4.94 20.52
C ASN A 521 -21.71 6.31 19.83
N ILE A 522 -20.87 7.28 20.20
CA ILE A 522 -20.80 8.58 19.51
C ILE A 522 -20.34 8.49 18.05
N GLY A 523 -19.79 7.34 17.62
CA GLY A 523 -19.39 7.10 16.22
C GLY A 523 -17.93 7.41 15.91
N ILE A 524 -17.07 7.53 16.92
CA ILE A 524 -15.61 7.66 16.78
C ILE A 524 -14.92 6.29 16.88
N LEU A 525 -15.45 5.42 17.74
CA LEU A 525 -14.97 4.06 17.96
C LEU A 525 -15.88 3.04 17.25
N GLU A 526 -15.34 1.86 17.02
CA GLU A 526 -16.05 0.66 16.57
C GLU A 526 -15.78 -0.47 17.56
N ARG A 527 -16.77 -1.35 17.73
CA ARG A 527 -16.73 -2.51 18.62
C ARG A 527 -17.01 -3.77 17.81
N SER A 528 -16.21 -4.82 18.01
CA SER A 528 -16.47 -6.16 17.47
C SER A 528 -17.30 -7.03 18.43
N ASN A 529 -17.77 -8.17 17.92
CA ASN A 529 -18.50 -9.14 18.72
C ASN A 529 -17.62 -9.87 19.77
N ASP A 530 -16.30 -9.83 19.62
CA ASP A 530 -15.30 -10.39 20.55
C ASP A 530 -14.70 -9.32 21.48
N ASP A 531 -15.48 -8.28 21.82
CA ASP A 531 -15.14 -7.21 22.78
C ASP A 531 -13.89 -6.37 22.44
N LYS A 532 -13.42 -6.38 21.19
CA LYS A 532 -12.34 -5.49 20.73
C LYS A 532 -12.91 -4.15 20.28
N ILE A 533 -12.20 -3.09 20.63
CA ILE A 533 -12.55 -1.70 20.34
C ILE A 533 -11.39 -1.02 19.62
N TRP A 534 -11.68 -0.33 18.52
CA TRP A 534 -10.70 0.48 17.78
C TRP A 534 -11.31 1.78 17.27
N PHE A 535 -10.48 2.71 16.83
CA PHE A 535 -10.94 3.95 16.20
C PHE A 535 -11.40 3.70 14.77
N LYS A 536 -12.61 4.17 14.43
CA LYS A 536 -13.19 4.06 13.09
C LYS A 536 -12.26 4.60 11.99
N HIS A 537 -11.55 5.68 12.30
CA HIS A 537 -10.46 6.19 11.46
C HIS A 537 -9.25 6.51 12.32
N ARG A 538 -8.07 6.09 11.86
CA ARG A 538 -6.79 6.38 12.53
C ARG A 538 -6.56 7.88 12.75
N THR A 539 -7.02 8.74 11.84
CA THR A 539 -6.93 10.20 12.01
C THR A 539 -7.73 10.74 13.19
N TYR A 540 -8.79 10.04 13.65
CA TYR A 540 -9.46 10.43 14.89
C TYR A 540 -8.54 10.19 16.08
N LYS A 541 -7.92 9.01 16.15
CA LYS A 541 -6.94 8.68 17.20
C LYS A 541 -5.78 9.67 17.22
N GLU A 542 -5.24 10.02 16.05
CA GLU A 542 -4.15 11.00 15.88
C GLU A 542 -4.55 12.39 16.37
N TYR A 543 -5.73 12.88 15.97
CA TYR A 543 -6.27 14.17 16.42
C TYR A 543 -6.47 14.21 17.94
N PHE A 544 -7.06 13.17 18.52
CA PHE A 544 -7.35 13.11 19.94
C PHE A 544 -6.08 12.89 20.79
N ALA A 545 -5.09 12.16 20.29
CA ALA A 545 -3.77 12.09 20.93
C ALA A 545 -3.08 13.46 20.94
N ALA A 546 -3.13 14.20 19.83
CA ALA A 546 -2.59 15.55 19.74
C ALA A 546 -3.31 16.51 20.72
N LEU A 547 -4.64 16.40 20.83
CA LEU A 547 -5.43 17.16 21.79
C LEU A 547 -4.97 16.92 23.23
N TYR A 548 -4.72 15.67 23.60
CA TYR A 548 -4.27 15.30 24.94
C TYR A 548 -2.88 15.87 25.24
N ILE A 549 -1.94 15.72 24.30
CA ILE A 549 -0.57 16.22 24.45
C ILE A 549 -0.57 17.74 24.65
N ILE A 550 -1.36 18.49 23.88
CA ILE A 550 -1.36 19.95 23.98
C ILE A 550 -2.08 20.48 25.23
N HIS A 551 -3.18 19.85 25.66
CA HIS A 551 -4.05 20.41 26.70
C HIS A 551 -3.87 19.78 28.08
N GLU A 552 -3.42 18.53 28.17
CA GLU A 552 -3.39 17.79 29.43
C GLU A 552 -1.96 17.47 29.90
N ILE A 553 -0.96 17.42 29.00
CA ILE A 553 0.45 17.30 29.41
C ILE A 553 0.93 18.66 29.93
N ASN A 554 1.57 18.62 31.11
CA ASN A 554 2.16 19.81 31.72
C ASN A 554 3.18 20.44 30.77
N TYR A 555 3.13 21.77 30.61
CA TYR A 555 4.04 22.53 29.76
C TYR A 555 5.52 22.17 29.98
N ASN A 556 5.95 21.94 31.23
CA ASN A 556 7.34 21.59 31.56
C ASN A 556 7.76 20.19 31.09
N LYS A 557 6.80 19.33 30.72
CA LYS A 557 7.04 17.97 30.19
C LYS A 557 6.75 17.88 28.70
N LEU A 558 6.21 18.92 28.08
CA LEU A 558 5.80 18.90 26.67
C LEU A 558 6.99 18.69 25.74
N GLU A 559 8.13 19.35 26.00
CA GLU A 559 9.36 19.16 25.20
C GLU A 559 9.89 17.73 25.29
N GLN A 560 9.86 17.12 26.48
CA GLN A 560 10.27 15.73 26.68
C GLN A 560 9.37 14.77 25.92
N GLU A 561 8.07 15.03 25.92
CA GLU A 561 7.13 14.21 25.15
C GLU A 561 7.36 14.37 23.65
N ILE A 562 7.54 15.59 23.15
CA ILE A 562 7.86 15.85 21.75
C ILE A 562 9.15 15.12 21.35
N ASP A 563 10.20 15.18 22.18
CA ASP A 563 11.46 14.48 21.92
C ASP A 563 11.29 12.96 21.79
N ARG A 564 10.36 12.37 22.57
CA ARG A 564 10.02 10.95 22.46
C ARG A 564 9.41 10.61 21.10
N ILE A 565 8.54 11.48 20.57
CA ILE A 565 7.68 11.15 19.41
C ILE A 565 8.14 11.77 18.08
N VAL A 566 9.01 12.79 18.07
CA VAL A 566 9.35 13.60 16.88
C VAL A 566 10.02 12.83 15.74
N ASN A 567 10.69 11.73 16.07
CA ASN A 567 11.33 10.84 15.09
C ASN A 567 10.57 9.53 14.86
N ASP A 568 9.46 9.32 15.57
CA ASP A 568 8.60 8.17 15.35
C ASP A 568 7.61 8.46 14.20
N ARG A 569 7.69 7.63 13.15
CA ARG A 569 6.84 7.74 11.97
C ARG A 569 5.36 7.56 12.29
N GLN A 570 5.01 6.81 13.33
CA GLN A 570 3.61 6.62 13.74
C GLN A 570 2.98 7.89 14.31
N TYR A 571 3.78 8.78 14.90
CA TYR A 571 3.33 10.02 15.55
C TYR A 571 3.45 11.26 14.64
N SER A 572 3.92 11.12 13.41
CA SER A 572 4.09 12.27 12.49
C SER A 572 2.79 13.06 12.34
N GLU A 573 1.65 12.37 12.15
CA GLU A 573 0.35 13.03 12.03
C GLU A 573 -0.12 13.68 13.34
N VAL A 574 0.25 13.12 14.49
CA VAL A 574 -0.05 13.68 15.81
C VAL A 574 0.60 15.05 15.94
N ILE A 575 1.89 15.16 15.59
CA ILE A 575 2.65 16.41 15.68
C ILE A 575 2.15 17.44 14.68
N VAL A 576 1.75 17.00 13.47
CA VAL A 576 1.07 17.86 12.50
C VAL A 576 -0.24 18.42 13.09
N PHE A 577 -1.08 17.59 13.71
CA PHE A 577 -2.29 18.07 14.40
C PHE A 577 -1.97 19.03 15.56
N MET A 578 -0.89 18.78 16.32
CA MET A 578 -0.44 19.67 17.40
C MET A 578 -0.21 21.10 16.88
N SER A 579 0.42 21.27 15.71
CA SER A 579 0.64 22.58 15.10
C SER A 579 -0.66 23.37 14.84
N GLY A 580 -1.74 22.65 14.54
CA GLY A 580 -3.07 23.20 14.30
C GLY A 580 -3.91 23.46 15.56
N LEU A 581 -3.46 22.99 16.73
CA LEU A 581 -4.20 23.12 18.00
C LEU A 581 -3.88 24.39 18.78
N PHE A 582 -2.79 25.08 18.46
CA PHE A 582 -2.45 26.35 19.10
C PHE A 582 -3.41 27.47 18.67
N GLU A 583 -3.94 28.18 19.66
CA GLU A 583 -4.84 29.34 19.47
C GLU A 583 -4.13 30.69 19.64
N ASN A 584 -2.83 30.66 20.00
CA ASN A 584 -1.97 31.83 20.18
C ASN A 584 -0.72 31.65 19.32
N TRP A 585 -0.38 32.70 18.55
CA TRP A 585 0.69 32.66 17.56
C TRP A 585 2.09 32.56 18.19
N GLU A 586 2.29 33.09 19.40
CA GLU A 586 3.56 33.02 20.12
C GLU A 586 3.86 31.57 20.54
N LYS A 587 2.88 30.89 21.14
CA LYS A 587 3.00 29.47 21.52
C LYS A 587 3.19 28.58 20.30
N GLN A 588 2.45 28.84 19.23
CA GLN A 588 2.62 28.12 17.97
C GLN A 588 4.03 28.32 17.41
N ASN A 589 4.56 29.54 17.46
CA ASN A 589 5.93 29.83 17.01
C ASN A 589 6.99 29.13 17.85
N VAL A 590 6.85 29.09 19.17
CA VAL A 590 7.77 28.34 20.05
C VAL A 590 7.78 26.85 19.69
N PHE A 591 6.60 26.26 19.48
CA PHE A 591 6.49 24.87 19.06
C PHE A 591 7.12 24.63 17.69
N LEU A 592 6.82 25.48 16.69
CA LEU A 592 7.36 25.34 15.33
C LEU A 592 8.89 25.51 15.32
N ASP A 593 9.45 26.44 16.10
CA ASP A 593 10.90 26.58 16.26
C ASP A 593 11.55 25.33 16.90
N TYR A 594 10.83 24.69 17.82
CA TYR A 594 11.29 23.44 18.44
C TYR A 594 11.33 22.29 17.43
N ILE A 595 10.26 22.11 16.64
CA ILE A 595 10.20 21.07 15.60
C ILE A 595 11.23 21.33 14.50
N LEU A 596 11.43 22.61 14.09
CA LEU A 596 12.44 22.99 13.10
C LEU A 596 13.81 22.45 13.49
N LYS A 597 14.21 22.55 14.76
CA LYS A 597 15.54 22.09 15.23
C LYS A 597 15.70 20.57 15.27
N LYS A 598 14.59 19.82 15.26
CA LYS A 598 14.59 18.37 15.50
C LYS A 598 14.36 17.57 14.22
N ASN A 599 13.43 18.01 13.37
CA ASN A 599 13.02 17.27 12.19
C ASN A 599 12.47 18.21 11.10
N LEU A 600 13.30 18.55 10.11
CA LEU A 600 12.94 19.49 9.04
C LEU A 600 11.74 19.03 8.21
N LYS A 601 11.66 17.74 7.88
CA LYS A 601 10.54 17.20 7.07
C LYS A 601 9.22 17.40 7.82
N LEU A 602 9.19 17.07 9.11
CA LEU A 602 8.01 17.24 9.93
C LEU A 602 7.67 18.71 10.19
N TYR A 603 8.69 19.57 10.33
CA TYR A 603 8.50 21.01 10.42
C TYR A 603 7.78 21.57 9.19
N VAL A 604 8.21 21.19 7.97
CA VAL A 604 7.57 21.63 6.72
C VAL A 604 6.09 21.23 6.72
N GLN A 605 5.78 19.98 7.09
CA GLN A 605 4.39 19.50 7.20
C GLN A 605 3.58 20.25 8.26
N CYS A 606 4.18 20.57 9.41
CA CYS A 606 3.52 21.36 10.46
C CYS A 606 3.21 22.79 9.99
N VAL A 607 4.12 23.42 9.24
CA VAL A 607 3.91 24.77 8.72
C VAL A 607 2.78 24.78 7.68
N GLU A 608 2.65 23.75 6.86
CA GLU A 608 1.57 23.62 5.87
C GLU A 608 0.19 23.43 6.52
N GLU A 609 0.11 22.74 7.66
CA GLU A 609 -1.16 22.35 8.31
C GLU A 609 -1.48 23.15 9.60
N LYS A 610 -0.66 24.15 9.93
CA LYS A 610 -0.84 24.96 11.15
C LYS A 610 -2.17 25.70 11.16
N ASN A 611 -2.58 26.10 12.36
CA ASN A 611 -3.77 26.93 12.52
C ASN A 611 -3.52 28.31 11.90
N ASN A 612 -4.45 28.79 11.06
CA ASN A 612 -4.38 30.13 10.50
C ASN A 612 -4.77 31.16 11.57
N LEU A 613 -3.79 31.90 12.07
CA LEU A 613 -3.97 32.88 13.15
C LEU A 613 -4.05 34.33 12.64
N SER A 614 -4.37 34.53 11.35
CA SER A 614 -4.47 35.86 10.70
C SER A 614 -5.40 36.83 11.45
N GLU A 615 -6.51 36.35 12.02
CA GLU A 615 -7.46 37.17 12.80
C GLU A 615 -6.82 37.77 14.07
N SER A 616 -5.80 37.12 14.63
CA SER A 616 -5.05 37.66 15.77
C SER A 616 -3.99 38.67 15.31
N LEU A 617 -3.32 38.39 14.18
CA LEU A 617 -2.25 39.22 13.63
C LEU A 617 -2.76 40.53 13.00
N ILE A 618 -3.99 40.53 12.49
CA ILE A 618 -4.58 41.74 11.90
C ILE A 618 -4.73 42.87 12.95
N LYS A 619 -4.86 42.51 14.23
CA LYS A 619 -5.03 43.43 15.36
C LYS A 619 -3.74 44.15 15.76
N LEU A 620 -2.58 43.63 15.34
CA LEU A 620 -1.29 44.28 15.56
C LEU A 620 -1.21 45.57 14.74
N SER A 621 -0.55 46.59 15.30
CA SER A 621 -0.20 47.79 14.54
C SER A 621 0.63 47.44 13.30
N GLN A 622 0.71 48.35 12.34
CA GLN A 622 1.44 48.10 11.10
C GLN A 622 2.90 47.75 11.38
N ASP A 623 3.56 48.51 12.26
CA ASP A 623 4.98 48.31 12.60
C ASP A 623 5.21 47.00 13.36
N GLU A 624 4.35 46.66 14.33
CA GLU A 624 4.43 45.39 15.06
C GLU A 624 4.27 44.19 14.11
N TYR A 625 3.31 44.25 13.19
CA TYR A 625 3.08 43.19 12.21
C TYR A 625 4.25 43.07 11.23
N CYS A 626 4.73 44.19 10.67
CA CYS A 626 5.88 44.19 9.76
C CYS A 626 7.11 43.59 10.44
N ASN A 627 7.37 43.99 11.68
CA ASN A 627 8.49 43.49 12.46
C ASN A 627 8.38 41.98 12.69
N LEU A 628 7.25 41.53 13.24
CA LEU A 628 7.00 40.11 13.49
C LEU A 628 7.13 39.26 12.23
N TYR A 629 6.49 39.68 11.13
CA TYR A 629 6.46 38.91 9.89
C TYR A 629 7.85 38.78 9.27
N LEU A 630 8.54 39.90 9.05
CA LEU A 630 9.86 39.90 8.39
C LEU A 630 10.94 39.27 9.29
N TYR A 631 10.88 39.48 10.60
CA TYR A 631 11.77 38.78 11.53
C TYR A 631 11.54 37.27 11.51
N THR A 632 10.28 36.81 11.43
CA THR A 632 9.97 35.37 11.33
C THR A 632 10.47 34.77 10.01
N VAL A 633 10.34 35.50 8.89
CA VAL A 633 10.93 35.12 7.59
C VAL A 633 12.46 34.98 7.73
N LEU A 634 13.13 35.99 8.29
CA LEU A 634 14.58 36.01 8.47
C LEU A 634 15.06 34.85 9.35
N LYS A 635 14.46 34.70 10.53
CA LYS A 635 14.84 33.68 11.50
C LYS A 635 14.65 32.28 10.94
N THR A 636 13.51 32.00 10.31
CA THR A 636 13.26 30.69 9.69
C THR A 636 14.26 30.39 8.58
N TYR A 637 14.56 31.38 7.74
CA TYR A 637 15.53 31.25 6.66
C TYR A 637 16.94 30.94 7.21
N LYS A 638 17.38 31.72 8.21
CA LYS A 638 18.65 31.57 8.90
C LYS A 638 18.77 30.20 9.56
N ASP A 639 17.78 29.82 10.37
CA ASP A 639 17.80 28.56 11.14
C ASP A 639 17.84 27.34 10.22
N ILE A 640 17.06 27.31 9.13
CA ILE A 640 17.10 26.18 8.19
C ILE A 640 18.47 26.08 7.51
N ILE A 641 19.05 27.20 7.06
CA ILE A 641 20.36 27.17 6.39
C ILE A 641 21.47 26.78 7.37
N ASP A 642 21.48 27.37 8.55
CA ASP A 642 22.53 27.14 9.55
C ASP A 642 22.47 25.71 10.11
N ILE A 643 21.27 25.17 10.33
CA ILE A 643 21.10 23.81 10.87
C ILE A 643 21.23 22.76 9.79
N TYR A 644 20.62 22.92 8.61
CA TYR A 644 20.48 21.83 7.64
C TYR A 644 21.34 21.95 6.39
N PHE A 645 21.90 23.14 6.12
CA PHE A 645 22.74 23.41 4.95
C PHE A 645 24.08 24.11 5.28
N PRO A 646 24.75 23.83 6.42
CA PRO A 646 25.94 24.58 6.83
C PRO A 646 27.06 24.50 5.77
N SER A 647 27.28 23.32 5.19
CA SER A 647 28.33 23.09 4.20
C SER A 647 28.14 23.85 2.89
N ILE A 648 26.89 24.12 2.50
CA ILE A 648 26.54 24.82 1.25
C ILE A 648 25.93 26.20 1.50
N LYS A 649 26.08 26.76 2.71
CA LYS A 649 25.55 28.06 3.11
C LYS A 649 25.95 29.17 2.13
N GLU A 650 27.21 29.17 1.69
CA GLU A 650 27.73 30.11 0.69
C GLU A 650 27.09 30.01 -0.69
N LYS A 651 26.28 28.97 -0.97
CA LYS A 651 25.54 28.84 -2.23
C LYS A 651 24.17 29.49 -2.18
N PHE A 652 23.67 29.83 -0.99
CA PHE A 652 22.39 30.51 -0.78
C PHE A 652 22.55 32.03 -0.84
N ASN A 653 21.47 32.71 -1.23
CA ASN A 653 21.40 34.14 -1.10
C ASN A 653 21.25 34.53 0.39
N PRO A 654 21.76 35.70 0.81
CA PRO A 654 22.68 36.58 0.11
C PRO A 654 24.14 36.12 0.25
N TYR A 655 24.42 35.05 0.99
CA TYR A 655 25.78 34.58 1.32
C TYR A 655 26.68 34.41 0.08
N LYS A 656 26.13 33.93 -1.03
CA LYS A 656 26.82 33.74 -2.31
C LYS A 656 27.55 34.97 -2.85
N TYR A 657 27.08 36.17 -2.51
CA TYR A 657 27.62 37.41 -3.04
C TYR A 657 28.46 38.20 -2.04
N ASN A 658 28.64 37.67 -0.83
CA ASN A 658 29.24 38.39 0.29
C ASN A 658 30.52 37.71 0.78
N ARG A 659 31.47 38.52 1.30
CA ARG A 659 32.73 37.99 1.83
C ARG A 659 32.50 37.38 3.23
N PRO A 660 33.24 36.32 3.63
CA PRO A 660 32.93 35.54 4.84
C PRO A 660 33.23 36.25 6.17
N GLU A 661 34.07 37.27 6.18
CA GLU A 661 34.63 37.83 7.40
C GLU A 661 33.68 38.86 8.05
N GLU A 662 33.09 38.44 9.17
CA GLU A 662 32.30 39.21 10.18
C GLU A 662 31.06 39.93 9.65
N ASN A 663 29.96 39.18 9.55
CA ASN A 663 28.82 39.58 8.73
C ASN A 663 27.51 38.93 9.23
N ASN A 664 26.56 39.74 9.70
CA ASN A 664 25.24 39.30 10.17
C ASN A 664 24.23 39.28 9.00
N LEU A 665 23.41 38.23 8.94
CA LEU A 665 22.28 38.18 8.01
C LEU A 665 21.18 39.11 8.50
N CYS A 666 20.81 40.07 7.64
CA CYS A 666 19.72 41.00 7.91
C CYS A 666 18.64 40.88 6.83
N ILE A 667 17.41 41.25 7.18
CA ILE A 667 16.32 41.44 6.23
C ILE A 667 15.96 42.93 6.18
N ILE A 668 15.93 43.49 4.98
CA ILE A 668 15.40 44.83 4.72
C ILE A 668 14.08 44.64 3.98
N GLY A 669 13.02 45.32 4.41
CA GLY A 669 11.73 45.13 3.75
C GLY A 669 10.65 46.09 4.18
N ASN A 670 9.49 45.90 3.56
CA ASN A 670 8.25 46.58 3.88
C ASN A 670 7.06 45.65 3.63
N ILE A 671 5.94 45.97 4.27
CA ILE A 671 4.65 45.37 3.99
C ILE A 671 3.67 46.51 3.73
N SER A 672 2.79 46.34 2.73
CA SER A 672 1.76 47.32 2.43
C SER A 672 0.80 47.53 3.61
N ASN A 673 0.18 48.72 3.69
CA ASN A 673 -0.72 49.08 4.80
C ASN A 673 -1.96 48.18 4.91
N ASP A 674 -2.39 47.59 3.79
CA ASP A 674 -3.47 46.61 3.73
C ASP A 674 -2.99 45.17 4.03
N LYS A 675 -1.69 44.99 4.30
CA LYS A 675 -1.02 43.72 4.64
C LYS A 675 -1.10 42.66 3.53
N THR A 676 -1.32 43.06 2.28
CA THR A 676 -1.45 42.15 1.12
C THR A 676 -0.14 41.94 0.36
N TYR A 677 0.77 42.92 0.39
CA TYR A 677 2.04 42.85 -0.32
C TYR A 677 3.21 42.86 0.65
N VAL A 678 4.14 41.93 0.47
CA VAL A 678 5.42 41.86 1.19
C VAL A 678 6.54 42.09 0.20
N HIS A 679 7.39 43.09 0.45
CA HIS A 679 8.59 43.36 -0.33
C HIS A 679 9.82 43.29 0.58
N TYR A 680 10.77 42.41 0.30
CA TYR A 680 11.97 42.30 1.12
C TYR A 680 13.19 41.85 0.32
N MET A 681 14.36 42.00 0.92
CA MET A 681 15.61 41.41 0.45
C MET A 681 16.47 40.99 1.64
N TYR A 682 17.18 39.88 1.49
CA TYR A 682 18.22 39.51 2.44
C TYR A 682 19.51 40.25 2.10
N VAL A 683 20.18 40.77 3.11
CA VAL A 683 21.48 41.44 2.97
C VAL A 683 22.42 40.97 4.06
N ILE A 684 23.70 41.14 3.82
CA ILE A 684 24.74 40.92 4.82
C ILE A 684 25.26 42.28 5.28
N LYS A 685 25.28 42.53 6.59
CA LYS A 685 25.82 43.76 7.20
C LYS A 685 26.88 43.42 8.24
N ARG A 686 27.91 44.27 8.33
CA ARG A 686 28.95 44.19 9.36
C ARG A 686 28.41 44.58 10.74
N ASP A 687 27.70 45.71 10.79
CA ASP A 687 27.07 46.27 11.99
C ASP A 687 25.63 46.73 11.65
N GLY A 688 24.68 46.47 12.54
CA GLY A 688 23.29 46.92 12.39
C GLY A 688 22.26 45.94 12.96
N GLU A 689 20.99 46.38 12.96
CA GLU A 689 19.87 45.53 13.34
C GLU A 689 19.66 44.38 12.34
N GLU A 690 19.24 43.21 12.83
CA GLU A 690 18.88 42.06 11.99
C GLU A 690 17.69 42.39 11.05
N LEU A 691 16.88 43.39 11.39
CA LEU A 691 15.72 43.82 10.64
C LEU A 691 15.77 45.33 10.39
N GLU A 692 15.57 45.77 9.15
CA GLU A 692 15.38 47.18 8.80
C GLU A 692 14.05 47.36 8.06
N LEU A 693 13.13 48.12 8.67
CA LEU A 693 11.83 48.45 8.08
C LEU A 693 11.90 49.77 7.31
N LEU A 694 11.58 49.74 6.03
CA LEU A 694 11.54 50.92 5.17
C LEU A 694 10.12 51.17 4.66
N ASN A 695 9.78 52.41 4.31
CA ASN A 695 8.56 52.67 3.53
C ASN A 695 8.80 52.31 2.05
N THR A 696 7.76 52.35 1.20
CA THR A 696 7.90 51.96 -0.22
C THR A 696 8.94 52.78 -0.98
N GLN A 697 9.01 54.09 -0.75
CA GLN A 697 9.99 54.96 -1.40
C GLN A 697 11.41 54.68 -0.91
N GLY A 698 11.61 54.61 0.41
CA GLY A 698 12.89 54.31 1.04
C GLY A 698 13.40 52.92 0.68
N PHE A 699 12.51 51.92 0.54
CA PHE A 699 12.90 50.60 0.05
C PHE A 699 13.38 50.67 -1.40
N GLN A 700 12.68 51.39 -2.28
CA GLN A 700 13.11 51.57 -3.66
C GLN A 700 14.44 52.33 -3.77
N GLU A 701 14.65 53.35 -2.95
CA GLU A 701 15.92 54.08 -2.85
C GLU A 701 17.05 53.17 -2.35
N CYS A 702 16.78 52.33 -1.36
CA CYS A 702 17.71 51.34 -0.84
C CYS A 702 18.09 50.32 -1.93
N VAL A 703 17.10 49.75 -2.63
CA VAL A 703 17.32 48.86 -3.79
C VAL A 703 18.14 49.54 -4.87
N ASN A 704 17.83 50.79 -5.22
CA ASN A 704 18.61 51.57 -6.21
C ASN A 704 20.06 51.81 -5.75
N LYS A 705 20.28 52.01 -4.44
CA LYS A 705 21.63 52.11 -3.85
C LYS A 705 22.37 50.78 -3.96
N PHE A 706 21.74 49.67 -3.60
CA PHE A 706 22.31 48.33 -3.75
C PHE A 706 22.62 47.98 -5.20
N TYR A 707 21.78 48.37 -6.18
CA TYR A 707 22.11 48.23 -7.61
C TYR A 707 23.38 48.96 -8.04
N ARG A 708 23.74 50.05 -7.35
CA ARG A 708 24.98 50.80 -7.63
C ARG A 708 26.19 50.21 -6.90
N GLU A 709 26.00 49.68 -5.70
CA GLU A 709 27.08 49.24 -4.80
C GLU A 709 27.40 47.75 -4.89
N VAL A 710 26.40 46.89 -5.16
CA VAL A 710 26.50 45.43 -5.16
C VAL A 710 26.09 44.89 -6.53
N ARG A 711 26.94 44.08 -7.17
CA ARG A 711 26.71 43.58 -8.53
C ARG A 711 25.60 42.53 -8.65
N SER A 712 25.15 41.91 -7.56
CA SER A 712 24.09 40.90 -7.56
C SER A 712 23.42 40.75 -6.19
N PHE A 713 22.11 40.98 -6.14
CA PHE A 713 21.22 40.73 -5.00
C PHE A 713 19.83 40.41 -5.53
N ASP A 714 19.01 39.74 -4.72
CA ASP A 714 17.65 39.34 -5.10
C ASP A 714 16.62 40.02 -4.18
N THR A 715 15.66 40.72 -4.80
CA THR A 715 14.48 41.28 -4.11
C THR A 715 13.29 40.35 -4.29
N LYS A 716 12.51 40.17 -3.23
CA LYS A 716 11.30 39.34 -3.21
C LYS A 716 10.08 40.24 -3.09
N TYR A 717 9.19 40.17 -4.06
CA TYR A 717 7.91 40.88 -4.05
C TYR A 717 6.78 39.86 -4.17
N LEU A 718 5.95 39.78 -3.12
CA LEU A 718 4.93 38.75 -2.99
C LEU A 718 3.58 39.40 -2.67
N ASN A 719 2.54 39.02 -3.42
CA ASN A 719 1.15 39.26 -3.02
C ASN A 719 0.66 38.02 -2.28
N LEU A 720 0.32 38.16 -1.00
CA LEU A 720 -0.07 37.05 -0.13
C LEU A 720 -1.36 36.37 -0.66
N ASP A 721 -2.39 37.15 -0.94
CA ASP A 721 -3.70 36.64 -1.39
C ASP A 721 -3.62 35.88 -2.73
N LEU A 722 -2.96 36.47 -3.74
CA LEU A 722 -2.80 35.84 -5.05
C LEU A 722 -1.92 34.59 -5.01
N SER A 723 -1.08 34.47 -3.97
CA SER A 723 -0.21 33.31 -3.75
C SER A 723 -0.86 32.24 -2.86
N ASN A 724 -2.14 32.40 -2.48
CA ASN A 724 -2.82 31.57 -1.49
C ASN A 724 -2.11 31.52 -0.13
N LEU A 725 -1.40 32.58 0.23
CA LEU A 725 -0.70 32.74 1.50
C LEU A 725 -1.51 33.67 2.42
N SER A 726 -1.57 33.32 3.71
CA SER A 726 -2.29 34.10 4.72
C SER A 726 -1.38 35.09 5.46
N LEU A 727 -1.94 35.93 6.35
CA LEU A 727 -1.14 36.92 7.10
C LEU A 727 -0.11 36.29 8.04
N ASP A 728 -0.27 35.02 8.39
CA ASP A 728 0.63 34.23 9.24
C ASP A 728 1.63 33.37 8.43
N SER A 729 1.81 33.65 7.13
CA SER A 729 2.59 32.83 6.17
C SER A 729 4.11 33.04 6.20
N ALA A 730 4.65 33.73 7.19
CA ALA A 730 6.07 34.12 7.20
C ALA A 730 7.03 32.92 7.10
N ARG A 731 6.68 31.76 7.70
CA ARG A 731 7.50 30.54 7.63
C ARG A 731 7.41 29.87 6.27
N GLU A 732 6.20 29.81 5.70
CA GLU A 732 5.91 29.32 4.36
C GLU A 732 6.74 30.08 3.32
N VAL A 733 6.81 31.40 3.43
CA VAL A 733 7.60 32.26 2.53
C VAL A 733 9.09 31.92 2.59
N ALA A 734 9.66 31.73 3.78
CA ALA A 734 11.06 31.32 3.92
C ALA A 734 11.33 29.93 3.34
N ILE A 735 10.42 28.96 3.58
CA ILE A 735 10.53 27.60 3.04
C ILE A 735 10.45 27.62 1.51
N ILE A 736 9.52 28.37 0.91
CA ILE A 736 9.38 28.51 -0.54
C ILE A 736 10.68 29.04 -1.16
N ASP A 737 11.30 30.04 -0.56
CA ASP A 737 12.55 30.62 -1.07
C ASP A 737 13.72 29.62 -1.00
N ILE A 738 13.89 28.95 0.14
CA ILE A 738 14.92 27.89 0.30
C ILE A 738 14.70 26.78 -0.72
N LYS A 739 13.45 26.35 -0.88
CA LYS A 739 13.07 25.29 -1.81
C LYS A 739 13.40 25.67 -3.26
N GLU A 740 13.10 26.90 -3.67
CA GLU A 740 13.43 27.42 -5.00
C GLU A 740 14.96 27.48 -5.23
N GLN A 741 15.71 27.89 -4.20
CA GLN A 741 17.18 27.93 -4.27
C GLN A 741 17.79 26.53 -4.33
N VAL A 742 17.35 25.58 -3.50
CA VAL A 742 17.80 24.18 -3.54
C VAL A 742 17.47 23.53 -4.88
N LYS A 743 16.26 23.75 -5.41
CA LYS A 743 15.88 23.32 -6.76
C LYS A 743 16.87 23.81 -7.80
N LYS A 744 17.19 25.11 -7.77
CA LYS A 744 18.15 25.73 -8.69
C LYS A 744 19.56 25.14 -8.53
N LEU A 745 19.99 24.82 -7.31
CA LEU A 745 21.29 24.17 -7.07
C LEU A 745 21.34 22.77 -7.69
N ILE A 746 20.25 21.99 -7.60
CA ILE A 746 20.16 20.64 -8.18
C ILE A 746 20.04 20.71 -9.71
N GLU A 747 19.10 21.50 -10.24
CA GLU A 747 18.84 21.60 -11.68
C GLU A 747 20.02 22.19 -12.46
N LYS A 748 20.77 23.12 -11.85
CA LYS A 748 21.98 23.70 -12.45
C LYS A 748 23.27 22.99 -12.04
N GLN A 749 23.16 21.88 -11.30
CA GLN A 749 24.29 21.05 -10.86
C GLN A 749 25.40 21.86 -10.16
N LEU A 750 25.00 22.69 -9.19
CA LEU A 750 25.88 23.63 -8.46
C LEU A 750 26.31 23.11 -7.08
N LEU A 751 25.92 21.88 -6.72
CA LEU A 751 26.35 21.23 -5.48
C LEU A 751 27.85 20.87 -5.54
N PHE A 752 28.47 20.64 -4.39
CA PHE A 752 29.81 20.07 -4.35
C PHE A 752 29.74 18.62 -4.84
N GLU A 753 30.56 18.30 -5.84
CA GLU A 753 30.54 17.01 -6.51
C GLU A 753 31.50 16.02 -5.85
N SER A 754 31.15 14.73 -5.92
CA SER A 754 32.03 13.62 -5.55
C SER A 754 33.27 13.57 -6.42
N ASP A 755 34.30 12.89 -5.93
CA ASP A 755 35.57 12.81 -6.66
C ASP A 755 35.43 12.00 -7.97
N TYR A 756 34.48 11.04 -8.03
CA TYR A 756 34.13 10.30 -9.26
C TYR A 756 33.51 11.21 -10.34
N LEU A 757 32.53 12.06 -9.97
CA LEU A 757 31.93 13.00 -10.92
C LEU A 757 32.95 14.04 -11.40
N LYS A 758 33.85 14.46 -10.50
CA LYS A 758 34.95 15.35 -10.87
C LYS A 758 35.89 14.70 -11.90
N CYS A 759 36.26 13.45 -11.69
CA CYS A 759 37.13 12.72 -12.61
C CYS A 759 36.48 12.48 -13.98
N GLU A 760 35.18 12.13 -14.04
CA GLU A 760 34.45 12.03 -15.31
C GLU A 760 34.44 13.37 -16.09
N ARG A 761 34.29 14.50 -15.39
CA ARG A 761 34.40 15.82 -16.02
C ARG A 761 35.82 16.13 -16.48
N LEU A 762 36.82 15.76 -15.67
CA LEU A 762 38.23 15.93 -16.02
C LEU A 762 38.58 15.14 -17.28
N LEU A 763 38.02 13.94 -17.45
CA LEU A 763 38.23 13.11 -18.64
C LEU A 763 37.79 13.81 -19.93
N GLU A 764 36.66 14.53 -19.93
CA GLU A 764 36.24 15.31 -21.10
C GLU A 764 37.22 16.44 -21.42
N ILE A 765 37.70 17.13 -20.38
CA ILE A 765 38.68 18.22 -20.51
C ILE A 765 40.03 17.66 -20.99
N SER A 766 40.45 16.51 -20.47
CA SER A 766 41.75 15.90 -20.77
C SER A 766 41.88 15.43 -22.21
N ARG A 767 40.77 15.21 -22.93
CA ARG A 767 40.77 14.95 -24.38
C ARG A 767 41.38 16.09 -25.21
N LYS A 768 41.42 17.31 -24.67
CA LYS A 768 42.04 18.50 -25.28
C LYS A 768 43.48 18.75 -24.82
N ILE A 769 43.99 17.96 -23.87
CA ILE A 769 45.37 17.96 -23.39
C ILE A 769 46.19 16.98 -24.27
N PRO A 770 47.48 17.26 -24.56
CA PRO A 770 48.35 16.33 -25.27
C PRO A 770 48.34 14.92 -24.66
N SER A 771 48.40 13.90 -25.52
CA SER A 771 48.20 12.49 -25.12
C SER A 771 49.23 11.99 -24.11
N GLU A 772 50.43 12.57 -24.09
CA GLU A 772 51.52 12.21 -23.16
C GLU A 772 51.30 12.75 -21.73
N ASN A 773 50.46 13.77 -21.56
CA ASN A 773 50.22 14.40 -20.26
C ASN A 773 48.87 14.05 -19.63
N ARG A 774 47.98 13.35 -20.35
CA ARG A 774 46.57 13.16 -19.95
C ARG A 774 46.26 11.87 -19.16
N THR A 775 47.27 11.12 -18.73
CA THR A 775 47.06 9.82 -18.04
C THR A 775 46.99 9.93 -16.52
N GLU A 776 47.65 10.92 -15.93
CA GLU A 776 47.75 11.13 -14.47
C GLU A 776 47.46 12.60 -14.14
N ILE A 777 46.80 12.86 -13.00
CA ILE A 777 46.46 14.23 -12.56
C ILE A 777 47.72 15.07 -12.39
N VAL A 778 48.80 14.48 -11.84
CA VAL A 778 50.08 15.17 -11.63
C VAL A 778 50.68 15.63 -12.96
N LYS A 779 50.70 14.76 -13.98
CA LYS A 779 51.21 15.10 -15.32
C LYS A 779 50.36 16.17 -16.01
N MET A 780 49.04 16.13 -15.83
CA MET A 780 48.15 17.19 -16.31
C MET A 780 48.47 18.51 -15.61
N LEU A 781 48.67 18.50 -14.30
CA LEU A 781 48.96 19.70 -13.50
C LEU A 781 50.32 20.31 -13.88
N GLU A 782 51.36 19.49 -14.05
CA GLU A 782 52.67 19.91 -14.54
C GLU A 782 52.56 20.57 -15.92
N TRP A 783 51.81 19.95 -16.83
CA TRP A 783 51.58 20.51 -18.15
C TRP A 783 50.81 21.84 -18.10
N VAL A 784 49.76 21.93 -17.28
CA VAL A 784 49.00 23.17 -17.08
C VAL A 784 49.89 24.27 -16.50
N ASN A 785 50.71 23.96 -15.50
CA ASN A 785 51.66 24.92 -14.91
C ASN A 785 52.65 25.42 -15.96
N HIS A 786 53.28 24.52 -16.72
CA HIS A 786 54.19 24.90 -17.80
C HIS A 786 53.52 25.82 -18.83
N LYS A 787 52.28 25.51 -19.24
CA LYS A 787 51.53 26.34 -20.19
C LYS A 787 51.19 27.72 -19.63
N ILE A 788 50.86 27.81 -18.35
CA ILE A 788 50.61 29.09 -17.67
C ILE A 788 51.92 29.90 -17.57
N ASP A 789 53.04 29.26 -17.26
CA ASP A 789 54.35 29.91 -17.13
C ASP A 789 54.93 30.37 -18.48
N GLU A 790 54.59 29.69 -19.58
CA GLU A 790 54.89 30.13 -20.96
C GLU A 790 54.08 31.38 -21.38
N SER A 791 53.04 31.76 -20.64
CA SER A 791 52.24 32.93 -20.96
C SER A 791 53.06 34.21 -20.73
N PRO A 792 53.22 35.07 -21.75
CA PRO A 792 53.98 36.32 -21.63
C PRO A 792 53.32 37.36 -20.71
N ILE A 793 52.11 37.10 -20.20
CA ILE A 793 51.32 38.02 -19.37
C ILE A 793 50.86 37.27 -18.11
N LYS A 794 51.06 37.86 -16.92
CA LYS A 794 50.34 37.48 -15.70
C LYS A 794 48.88 37.91 -15.86
N CYS A 795 48.00 36.97 -16.16
CA CYS A 795 46.57 37.21 -16.35
C CYS A 795 45.76 36.34 -15.38
N ASP A 796 44.63 36.88 -14.90
CA ASP A 796 43.71 36.18 -13.99
C ASP A 796 42.83 35.13 -14.70
N SER A 797 42.98 35.01 -16.02
CA SER A 797 42.37 33.95 -16.84
C SER A 797 43.28 33.60 -18.03
N TYR A 798 43.36 32.33 -18.42
CA TYR A 798 44.15 31.89 -19.57
C TYR A 798 43.44 30.79 -20.35
N GLN A 799 43.08 31.07 -21.61
CA GLN A 799 42.30 30.14 -22.46
C GLN A 799 43.21 29.36 -23.41
N TYR A 800 43.07 28.03 -23.44
CA TYR A 800 43.76 27.12 -24.36
C TYR A 800 42.80 26.08 -24.91
N ASN A 801 42.61 26.02 -26.24
CA ASN A 801 41.67 25.10 -26.91
C ASN A 801 40.25 25.07 -26.28
N GLY A 802 39.78 26.23 -25.83
CA GLY A 802 38.50 26.39 -25.14
C GLY A 802 38.46 25.77 -23.74
N ILE A 803 39.61 25.71 -23.06
CA ILE A 803 39.75 25.40 -21.63
C ILE A 803 40.35 26.61 -20.93
N GLU A 804 39.77 26.99 -19.79
CA GLU A 804 40.37 27.98 -18.90
C GLU A 804 41.38 27.29 -17.98
N LEU A 805 42.68 27.49 -18.24
CA LEU A 805 43.78 26.77 -17.62
C LEU A 805 44.00 27.12 -16.15
N ILE A 806 43.64 28.33 -15.70
CA ILE A 806 43.81 28.73 -14.30
C ILE A 806 42.79 28.02 -13.41
N SER A 807 41.53 27.97 -13.83
CA SER A 807 40.47 27.19 -13.18
C SER A 807 40.80 25.70 -13.21
N LEU A 808 41.33 25.19 -14.32
CA LEU A 808 41.78 23.79 -14.41
C LEU A 808 42.95 23.51 -13.46
N LYS A 809 43.90 24.44 -13.30
CA LYS A 809 44.99 24.31 -12.33
C LYS A 809 44.46 24.14 -10.91
N TYR A 810 43.55 25.00 -10.46
CA TYR A 810 42.94 24.87 -9.13
C TYR A 810 42.19 23.55 -8.96
N TYR A 811 41.51 23.12 -10.02
CA TYR A 811 40.77 21.86 -10.04
C TYR A 811 41.69 20.64 -9.92
N LEU A 812 42.80 20.61 -10.68
CA LEU A 812 43.80 19.55 -10.63
C LEU A 812 44.56 19.55 -9.28
N ASP A 813 44.86 20.73 -8.73
CA ASP A 813 45.53 20.87 -7.44
C ASP A 813 44.69 20.31 -6.28
N ASP A 814 43.35 20.54 -6.26
CA ASP A 814 42.43 19.91 -5.30
C ASP A 814 42.48 18.37 -5.38
N LEU A 815 42.39 17.82 -6.60
CA LEU A 815 42.43 16.37 -6.81
C LEU A 815 43.78 15.76 -6.42
N CYS A 816 44.90 16.44 -6.71
CA CYS A 816 46.23 16.02 -6.28
C CYS A 816 46.37 16.01 -4.75
N LYS A 817 45.88 17.05 -4.05
CA LYS A 817 45.92 17.14 -2.58
C LYS A 817 45.15 16.01 -1.91
N ARG A 818 44.03 15.61 -2.51
CA ARG A 818 43.20 14.48 -2.07
C ARG A 818 43.78 13.11 -2.43
N LYS A 819 44.89 13.05 -3.18
CA LYS A 819 45.55 11.82 -3.65
C LYS A 819 44.61 10.91 -4.46
N ILE A 820 43.77 11.51 -5.30
CA ILE A 820 42.83 10.76 -6.15
C ILE A 820 43.58 10.03 -7.26
N ASP A 821 43.32 8.74 -7.41
CA ASP A 821 43.75 7.99 -8.60
C ASP A 821 42.75 8.22 -9.73
N PHE A 822 43.20 8.93 -10.77
CA PHE A 822 42.36 9.29 -11.91
C PHE A 822 41.81 8.07 -12.65
N GLN A 823 42.58 6.98 -12.76
CA GLN A 823 42.16 5.80 -13.52
C GLN A 823 41.14 4.97 -12.74
N GLU A 824 41.20 4.99 -11.41
CA GLU A 824 40.24 4.29 -10.55
C GLU A 824 38.92 5.06 -10.33
N CYS A 825 38.86 6.32 -10.75
CA CYS A 825 37.70 7.21 -10.58
C CYS A 825 36.97 7.55 -11.88
N ILE A 826 37.41 7.02 -13.03
CA ILE A 826 36.71 7.18 -14.31
C ILE A 826 36.09 5.86 -14.77
N LEU A 827 34.94 5.96 -15.43
CA LEU A 827 34.27 4.81 -16.03
C LEU A 827 35.17 4.18 -17.10
N PRO A 828 35.19 2.83 -17.22
CA PRO A 828 35.94 2.13 -18.25
C PRO A 828 35.72 2.72 -19.64
N GLN A 829 36.82 3.07 -20.31
CA GLN A 829 36.83 3.71 -21.62
C GLN A 829 36.74 2.68 -22.76
N GLN A 830 36.53 3.18 -23.98
CA GLN A 830 36.49 2.36 -25.19
C GLN A 830 37.77 1.52 -25.37
N ASP A 831 37.62 0.29 -25.84
CA ASP A 831 38.69 -0.68 -26.06
C ASP A 831 38.80 -1.15 -27.52
N LEU A 832 37.83 -0.80 -28.37
CA LEU A 832 37.86 -1.06 -29.80
C LEU A 832 38.15 0.23 -30.60
N GLN A 833 38.71 0.04 -31.79
CA GLN A 833 38.96 1.13 -32.73
C GLN A 833 37.83 1.26 -33.74
N MET A 834 37.63 2.49 -34.23
CA MET A 834 36.64 2.78 -35.27
C MET A 834 36.95 2.01 -36.56
N GLN A 835 35.99 1.23 -37.03
CA GLN A 835 36.07 0.55 -38.34
C GLN A 835 35.20 1.31 -39.36
N GLY A 836 35.83 1.95 -40.35
CA GLY A 836 35.14 2.69 -41.43
C GLY A 836 34.98 4.20 -41.19
N THR A 837 34.12 4.87 -41.97
CA THR A 837 33.91 6.34 -41.93
C THR A 837 32.87 6.81 -40.90
N SER A 838 32.07 5.90 -40.34
CA SER A 838 31.06 6.20 -39.30
C SER A 838 30.76 4.95 -38.47
N CYS A 839 30.77 5.06 -37.14
CA CYS A 839 30.35 4.02 -36.21
C CYS A 839 29.48 4.62 -35.08
N PHE A 840 28.61 3.81 -34.47
CA PHE A 840 27.92 4.22 -33.24
C PHE A 840 28.90 4.18 -32.06
N THR A 841 28.70 5.01 -31.03
CA THR A 841 29.57 5.03 -29.83
C THR A 841 29.73 3.65 -29.20
N ARG A 842 28.68 2.83 -29.20
CA ARG A 842 28.71 1.45 -28.67
C ARG A 842 29.64 0.52 -29.44
N ASP A 843 29.88 0.77 -30.73
CA ASP A 843 30.70 -0.09 -31.60
C ASP A 843 32.19 0.03 -31.24
N LEU A 844 32.54 1.02 -30.40
CA LEU A 844 33.89 1.24 -29.86
C LEU A 844 34.14 0.43 -28.57
N TYR A 845 33.15 -0.34 -28.08
CA TYR A 845 33.24 -1.10 -26.84
C TYR A 845 33.03 -2.60 -27.10
N SER A 846 33.92 -3.44 -26.59
CA SER A 846 33.69 -4.88 -26.52
C SER A 846 32.57 -5.21 -25.52
N GLY A 847 31.94 -6.38 -25.67
CA GLY A 847 30.92 -6.84 -24.72
C GLY A 847 31.42 -6.90 -23.27
N GLU A 848 32.68 -7.34 -23.06
CA GLU A 848 33.32 -7.36 -21.74
C GLU A 848 33.49 -5.94 -21.18
N ARG A 849 33.97 -5.00 -21.99
CA ARG A 849 34.13 -3.60 -21.59
C ARG A 849 32.81 -2.93 -21.23
N ILE A 850 31.74 -3.27 -21.95
CA ILE A 850 30.40 -2.75 -21.64
C ILE A 850 29.94 -3.22 -20.25
N LEU A 851 30.15 -4.49 -19.92
CA LEU A 851 29.78 -5.03 -18.60
C LEU A 851 30.61 -4.40 -17.48
N GLU A 852 31.91 -4.23 -17.70
CA GLU A 852 32.78 -3.53 -16.76
C GLU A 852 32.30 -2.09 -16.51
N ARG A 853 31.97 -1.36 -17.59
CA ARG A 853 31.43 0.00 -17.50
C ARG A 853 30.10 0.03 -16.75
N LEU A 854 29.21 -0.92 -17.02
CA LEU A 854 27.92 -1.06 -16.33
C LEU A 854 28.12 -1.29 -14.82
N LYS A 855 29.06 -2.16 -14.43
CA LYS A 855 29.40 -2.38 -13.01
C LYS A 855 29.85 -1.09 -12.34
N TYR A 856 30.86 -0.43 -12.92
CA TYR A 856 31.44 0.78 -12.31
C TYR A 856 30.49 1.98 -12.34
N PHE A 857 29.53 2.03 -13.28
CA PHE A 857 28.46 3.02 -13.26
C PHE A 857 27.68 3.00 -11.93
N PHE A 858 27.31 1.82 -11.44
CA PHE A 858 26.58 1.70 -10.18
C PHE A 858 27.48 1.86 -8.95
N VAL A 859 28.71 1.34 -8.98
CA VAL A 859 29.74 1.57 -7.93
C VAL A 859 29.94 3.07 -7.73
N TYR A 860 30.32 3.78 -8.78
CA TYR A 860 30.62 5.21 -8.71
C TYR A 860 29.36 6.03 -8.47
N GLY A 861 28.20 5.59 -8.95
CA GLY A 861 26.91 6.21 -8.65
C GLY A 861 26.62 6.16 -7.15
N LYS A 862 26.75 4.98 -6.52
CA LYS A 862 26.55 4.78 -5.08
C LYS A 862 27.48 5.68 -4.27
N LYS A 863 28.78 5.59 -4.54
CA LYS A 863 29.80 6.37 -3.83
C LYS A 863 29.57 7.87 -4.00
N SER A 864 29.22 8.29 -5.22
CA SER A 864 28.89 9.69 -5.49
C SER A 864 27.68 10.19 -4.72
N ILE A 865 26.60 9.40 -4.64
CA ILE A 865 25.40 9.78 -3.87
C ILE A 865 25.74 9.90 -2.39
N THR A 866 26.45 8.92 -1.82
CA THR A 866 26.86 8.94 -0.41
C THR A 866 27.74 10.14 -0.11
N GLU A 867 28.85 10.32 -0.85
CA GLU A 867 29.76 11.45 -0.69
C GLU A 867 29.03 12.79 -0.86
N MET A 868 28.19 12.94 -1.88
CA MET A 868 27.47 14.19 -2.10
C MET A 868 26.44 14.48 -1.00
N ILE A 869 25.80 13.47 -0.41
CA ILE A 869 24.92 13.65 0.76
C ILE A 869 25.75 14.07 1.96
N GLU A 870 26.89 13.43 2.22
CA GLU A 870 27.76 13.77 3.35
C GLU A 870 28.35 15.18 3.21
N ILE A 871 28.74 15.59 2.00
CA ILE A 871 29.35 16.89 1.76
C ILE A 871 28.30 18.01 1.76
N ASN A 872 27.13 17.81 1.14
CA ASN A 872 26.16 18.88 0.92
C ASN A 872 24.98 18.88 1.90
N PHE A 873 24.60 17.71 2.43
CA PHE A 873 23.36 17.49 3.17
C PHE A 873 23.56 16.66 4.44
N TYR A 874 24.72 16.79 5.09
CA TYR A 874 25.11 15.94 6.23
C TYR A 874 24.01 15.85 7.29
N GLU A 875 23.44 16.97 7.71
CA GLU A 875 22.42 17.03 8.77
C GLU A 875 21.07 16.40 8.37
N LEU A 876 20.85 16.19 7.07
CA LEU A 876 19.64 15.56 6.52
C LEU A 876 19.84 14.08 6.16
N ARG A 877 21.07 13.53 6.27
CA ARG A 877 21.43 12.18 5.79
C ARG A 877 20.52 11.06 6.31
N ASN A 878 20.09 11.14 7.57
CA ASN A 878 19.22 10.13 8.20
C ASN A 878 17.73 10.24 7.77
N THR A 879 17.37 11.31 7.07
CA THR A 879 16.02 11.49 6.49
C THR A 879 15.99 11.16 5.00
N MET A 880 17.15 11.14 4.33
CA MET A 880 17.28 10.88 2.90
C MET A 880 17.25 9.37 2.60
N PRO A 881 16.23 8.87 1.87
CA PRO A 881 16.07 7.44 1.60
C PRO A 881 17.32 6.75 1.06
N SER A 882 18.09 7.35 0.16
CA SER A 882 19.27 6.66 -0.42
C SER A 882 20.44 6.49 0.55
N TYR A 883 20.46 7.21 1.67
CA TYR A 883 21.52 7.15 2.69
C TYR A 883 21.07 6.37 3.93
N PHE A 884 19.84 6.65 4.42
CA PHE A 884 19.22 5.91 5.53
C PHE A 884 19.20 4.39 5.30
N ASN A 885 19.24 4.00 4.03
CA ASN A 885 19.15 2.63 3.54
C ASN A 885 20.49 1.86 3.50
N LEU A 886 21.62 2.45 3.92
CA LEU A 886 22.93 1.80 3.89
C LEU A 886 23.14 0.81 5.07
N PRO A 887 23.95 -0.26 4.90
CA PRO A 887 24.63 -0.72 3.67
C PRO A 887 23.74 -1.59 2.75
N TYR A 888 23.85 -1.37 1.44
CA TYR A 888 23.21 -2.18 0.40
C TYR A 888 24.15 -2.45 -0.78
N LYS A 889 23.94 -3.52 -1.55
CA LYS A 889 24.62 -3.81 -2.83
C LYS A 889 23.65 -3.65 -4.01
N TYR A 890 24.14 -3.23 -5.17
CA TYR A 890 23.35 -3.28 -6.40
C TYR A 890 23.40 -4.68 -7.01
N VAL A 891 22.29 -5.12 -7.60
CA VAL A 891 22.27 -6.28 -8.49
C VAL A 891 21.71 -5.81 -9.83
N VAL A 892 22.47 -6.06 -10.90
CA VAL A 892 22.19 -5.55 -12.25
C VAL A 892 22.06 -6.73 -13.18
N ASN A 893 20.84 -6.99 -13.63
CA ASN A 893 20.54 -8.04 -14.58
C ASN A 893 20.67 -7.47 -15.99
N TYR A 894 21.32 -8.20 -16.89
CA TYR A 894 21.52 -7.76 -18.26
C TYR A 894 21.24 -8.89 -19.25
N SER A 895 20.78 -8.50 -20.44
CA SER A 895 20.50 -9.41 -21.55
C SER A 895 21.01 -8.81 -22.87
N PHE A 896 21.49 -9.66 -23.78
CA PHE A 896 21.87 -9.27 -25.13
C PHE A 896 20.70 -9.53 -26.08
N ARG A 897 20.20 -8.50 -26.78
CA ARG A 897 19.20 -8.64 -27.83
C ARG A 897 19.87 -8.75 -29.19
N GLU A 898 19.79 -9.89 -29.85
CA GLU A 898 20.07 -9.97 -31.28
C GLU A 898 18.89 -9.41 -32.08
N GLN A 899 19.06 -8.26 -32.72
CA GLN A 899 18.15 -7.83 -33.79
C GLN A 899 18.76 -8.21 -35.15
N LYS A 900 18.10 -9.13 -35.86
CA LYS A 900 18.37 -9.38 -37.28
C LYS A 900 17.64 -8.33 -38.11
N SER A 901 18.37 -7.35 -38.64
CA SER A 901 17.90 -6.51 -39.74
C SER A 901 18.69 -6.85 -41.01
N ASN A 902 18.08 -6.68 -42.17
CA ASN A 902 18.52 -7.19 -43.48
C ASN A 902 19.87 -6.65 -44.04
N ASN A 903 20.80 -6.15 -43.22
CA ASN A 903 22.22 -6.04 -43.56
C ASN A 903 23.15 -5.87 -42.34
N TYR A 904 22.66 -5.96 -41.10
CA TYR A 904 23.48 -5.86 -39.89
C TYR A 904 22.86 -6.68 -38.74
N SER A 905 23.68 -7.53 -38.11
CA SER A 905 23.39 -8.18 -36.84
C SER A 905 23.88 -7.25 -35.73
N PHE A 906 22.98 -6.77 -34.86
CA PHE A 906 23.36 -5.95 -33.70
C PHE A 906 22.90 -6.63 -32.41
N SER A 907 23.78 -6.68 -31.41
CA SER A 907 23.49 -7.09 -30.03
C SER A 907 23.24 -5.86 -29.14
N ASP A 908 21.99 -5.55 -28.83
CA ASP A 908 21.65 -4.47 -27.87
C ASP A 908 21.65 -4.99 -26.44
N ILE A 909 22.47 -4.41 -25.54
CA ILE A 909 22.37 -4.71 -24.11
C ILE A 909 21.23 -3.91 -23.49
N VAL A 910 20.32 -4.61 -22.85
CA VAL A 910 19.34 -4.02 -21.95
C VAL A 910 19.57 -4.55 -20.55
N PHE A 911 19.51 -3.67 -19.56
CA PHE A 911 19.68 -4.03 -18.17
C PHE A 911 18.53 -3.51 -17.29
N GLU A 912 18.36 -4.19 -16.18
CA GLU A 912 17.41 -3.91 -15.10
C GLU A 912 18.14 -4.11 -13.77
N TYR A 913 18.13 -3.11 -12.91
CA TYR A 913 18.89 -3.16 -11.66
C TYR A 913 18.02 -3.01 -10.43
N TYR A 914 18.57 -3.39 -9.29
CA TYR A 914 17.98 -3.26 -7.97
C TYR A 914 19.04 -3.19 -6.88
N TYR A 915 18.65 -2.99 -5.62
CA TYR A 915 19.56 -3.10 -4.49
C TYR A 915 19.05 -4.08 -3.42
N THR A 916 19.97 -4.71 -2.71
CA THR A 916 19.72 -5.64 -1.59
C THR A 916 20.52 -5.22 -0.37
N PRO A 917 20.09 -5.53 0.87
CA PRO A 917 20.96 -5.38 2.04
C PRO A 917 22.29 -6.11 1.84
N SER A 918 23.36 -5.58 2.44
CA SER A 918 24.69 -6.19 2.41
C SER A 918 25.30 -6.18 3.80
N GLU A 919 25.96 -7.28 4.21
CA GLU A 919 26.66 -7.33 5.50
C GLU A 919 27.95 -6.52 5.49
N THR A 920 28.54 -6.31 4.32
CA THR A 920 29.79 -5.56 4.15
C THR A 920 29.61 -4.40 3.19
N SER A 921 30.47 -3.38 3.32
CA SER A 921 30.56 -2.27 2.37
C SER A 921 31.36 -2.62 1.11
N GLU A 922 31.97 -3.81 1.03
CA GLU A 922 32.94 -4.18 -0.01
C GLU A 922 32.29 -4.72 -1.30
N GLU A 923 31.18 -5.46 -1.19
CA GLU A 923 30.44 -5.93 -2.37
C GLU A 923 29.42 -4.88 -2.84
N GLU A 924 29.85 -3.99 -3.74
CA GLU A 924 28.98 -2.86 -4.15
C GLU A 924 28.00 -3.20 -5.28
N VAL A 925 28.35 -4.11 -6.21
CA VAL A 925 27.56 -4.41 -7.42
C VAL A 925 27.76 -5.87 -7.90
N GLU A 926 26.66 -6.59 -8.10
CA GLU A 926 26.56 -7.91 -8.70
C GLU A 926 25.98 -7.80 -10.12
N LEU A 927 26.64 -8.38 -11.14
CA LEU A 927 26.12 -8.45 -12.50
C LEU A 927 25.57 -9.85 -12.79
N VAL A 928 24.33 -9.94 -13.27
CA VAL A 928 23.66 -11.21 -13.56
C VAL A 928 23.23 -11.26 -15.03
N LYS A 929 23.74 -12.23 -15.80
CA LYS A 929 23.31 -12.44 -17.19
C LYS A 929 21.99 -13.19 -17.19
N VAL A 930 21.00 -12.72 -17.96
CA VAL A 930 19.70 -13.39 -18.06
C VAL A 930 19.28 -13.56 -19.52
N GLU A 931 18.74 -14.72 -19.86
CA GLU A 931 18.39 -15.11 -21.24
C GLU A 931 17.00 -14.63 -21.66
N ASN A 932 16.04 -14.50 -20.72
CA ASN A 932 14.66 -14.11 -21.03
C ASN A 932 14.07 -13.14 -19.99
N ARG A 933 13.47 -12.02 -20.43
CA ARG A 933 13.00 -10.95 -19.52
C ARG A 933 11.92 -11.36 -18.54
N VAL A 934 11.12 -12.36 -18.86
CA VAL A 934 10.04 -12.83 -17.98
C VAL A 934 10.60 -13.64 -16.80
N GLU A 935 11.76 -14.29 -16.97
CA GLU A 935 12.46 -15.05 -15.93
C GLU A 935 13.34 -14.14 -15.04
N ILE A 936 13.80 -12.99 -15.57
CA ILE A 936 14.50 -11.93 -14.80
C ILE A 936 13.72 -11.58 -13.53
N GLY A 937 12.43 -11.28 -13.66
CA GLY A 937 11.60 -10.92 -12.52
C GLY A 937 11.42 -12.04 -11.49
N ARG A 938 11.68 -13.31 -11.81
CA ARG A 938 11.59 -14.43 -10.86
C ARG A 938 12.90 -14.62 -10.10
N GLU A 939 14.01 -14.78 -10.83
CA GLU A 939 15.34 -15.07 -10.24
C GLU A 939 15.93 -13.92 -9.43
N ILE A 940 15.72 -12.67 -9.86
CA ILE A 940 16.05 -11.44 -9.10
C ILE A 940 15.54 -11.56 -7.68
N ILE A 941 14.33 -12.09 -7.60
CA ILE A 941 13.54 -11.97 -6.44
C ILE A 941 13.72 -13.15 -5.48
N ASP A 942 14.02 -14.33 -6.02
CA ASP A 942 14.52 -15.47 -5.24
C ASP A 942 15.85 -15.12 -4.54
N LYS A 943 16.74 -14.36 -5.19
CA LYS A 943 17.98 -13.85 -4.56
C LYS A 943 17.71 -12.79 -3.48
N LEU A 944 16.76 -11.87 -3.69
CA LEU A 944 16.36 -10.86 -2.70
C LEU A 944 15.84 -11.49 -1.41
N HIS A 945 15.17 -12.63 -1.51
CA HIS A 945 14.68 -13.42 -0.38
C HIS A 945 15.79 -14.02 0.46
N GLN A 946 16.77 -14.65 -0.19
CA GLN A 946 17.82 -15.39 0.50
C GLN A 946 18.74 -14.48 1.34
N THR A 947 18.98 -13.25 0.89
CA THR A 947 19.78 -12.25 1.62
C THR A 947 19.04 -11.62 2.81
N TYR A 948 17.72 -11.82 2.90
CA TYR A 948 16.86 -11.14 3.87
C TYR A 948 16.50 -11.98 5.09
N GLU A 949 16.55 -13.31 4.99
CA GLU A 949 16.47 -14.19 6.17
C GLU A 949 17.62 -13.92 7.16
N GLU A 950 18.71 -13.30 6.69
CA GLU A 950 19.93 -13.04 7.48
C GLU A 950 19.96 -11.63 8.12
N ASN A 951 19.29 -10.60 7.56
CA ASN A 951 19.38 -9.21 8.09
C ASN A 951 18.07 -8.39 8.01
N LYS A 952 17.69 -7.77 9.15
CA LYS A 952 16.32 -7.32 9.49
C LYS A 952 15.76 -6.06 8.81
N TYR A 953 16.51 -5.31 8.02
CA TYR A 953 16.03 -4.09 7.38
C TYR A 953 16.88 -3.90 6.12
N LEU A 954 16.39 -4.11 4.88
CA LEU A 954 16.02 -2.93 4.08
C LEU A 954 15.31 -3.07 2.71
N GLY A 955 14.26 -2.24 2.60
CA GLY A 955 13.34 -1.99 1.51
C GLY A 955 13.91 -1.71 0.12
N SER A 956 13.31 -2.43 -0.83
CA SER A 956 13.19 -2.19 -2.27
C SER A 956 14.40 -2.33 -3.18
N ALA A 957 14.24 -3.13 -4.21
CA ALA A 957 14.84 -2.92 -5.52
C ALA A 957 14.49 -1.53 -6.15
N THR A 958 14.96 -1.16 -7.34
CA THR A 958 14.31 -0.13 -8.19
C THR A 958 14.49 -0.58 -9.61
N ILE A 959 13.59 -1.43 -10.11
CA ILE A 959 13.71 -2.06 -11.43
C ILE A 959 13.54 -0.99 -12.52
N THR A 960 14.65 -0.45 -12.98
CA THR A 960 14.67 0.53 -14.08
C THR A 960 15.16 -0.18 -15.34
N SER A 961 14.24 -0.42 -16.29
CA SER A 961 14.59 -1.03 -17.59
C SER A 961 15.21 0.02 -18.50
N THR A 962 16.50 -0.12 -18.79
CA THR A 962 17.25 0.92 -19.51
C THR A 962 18.15 0.34 -20.61
N SER A 963 18.27 1.05 -21.73
CA SER A 963 19.22 0.72 -22.80
C SER A 963 20.64 1.09 -22.38
N ILE A 964 21.64 0.31 -22.77
CA ILE A 964 23.05 0.64 -22.52
C ILE A 964 23.45 2.03 -23.05
N ASN A 965 22.77 2.55 -24.08
CA ASN A 965 23.05 3.87 -24.63
C ASN A 965 22.91 4.98 -23.58
N THR A 966 22.11 4.78 -22.52
CA THR A 966 21.97 5.77 -21.46
C THR A 966 23.17 5.86 -20.53
N ILE A 967 24.05 4.84 -20.48
CA ILE A 967 25.28 4.84 -19.65
C ILE A 967 26.55 5.12 -20.48
N LEU A 968 26.42 5.13 -21.80
CA LEU A 968 27.48 5.52 -22.74
C LEU A 968 27.52 7.04 -23.00
N ASP A 969 26.49 7.79 -22.57
CA ASP A 969 26.55 9.25 -22.51
C ASP A 969 27.60 9.68 -21.47
N ASN A 970 28.47 10.64 -21.83
CA ASN A 970 29.52 11.12 -20.93
C ASN A 970 28.95 11.78 -19.66
N ASP A 971 27.72 12.33 -19.71
CA ASP A 971 27.08 12.98 -18.55
C ASP A 971 26.08 12.04 -17.83
N ALA A 972 26.01 10.77 -18.22
CA ALA A 972 25.06 9.80 -17.70
C ALA A 972 25.13 9.63 -16.18
N LEU A 973 26.34 9.45 -15.65
CA LEU A 973 26.57 9.21 -14.23
C LEU A 973 26.12 10.41 -13.40
N ARG A 974 26.44 11.62 -13.86
CA ARG A 974 26.06 12.87 -13.21
C ARG A 974 24.55 13.06 -13.20
N LYS A 975 23.87 12.87 -14.34
CA LYS A 975 22.39 12.93 -14.44
C LYS A 975 21.72 11.92 -13.50
N TYR A 976 22.25 10.70 -13.42
CA TYR A 976 21.77 9.66 -12.51
C TYR A 976 21.88 10.08 -11.04
N VAL A 977 23.06 10.54 -10.62
CA VAL A 977 23.31 10.98 -9.23
C VAL A 977 22.41 12.16 -8.85
N TYR A 978 22.36 13.21 -9.68
CA TYR A 978 21.51 14.38 -9.41
C TYR A 978 20.01 14.06 -9.43
N GLY A 979 19.57 13.10 -10.25
CA GLY A 979 18.19 12.59 -10.23
C GLY A 979 17.82 11.96 -8.89
N ILE A 980 18.72 11.17 -8.30
CA ILE A 980 18.50 10.57 -6.97
C ILE A 980 18.56 11.64 -5.87
N LEU A 981 19.51 12.58 -5.92
CA LEU A 981 19.57 13.68 -4.96
C LEU A 981 18.29 14.54 -4.99
N LYS A 982 17.74 14.80 -6.18
CA LYS A 982 16.44 15.48 -6.33
C LYS A 982 15.34 14.75 -5.58
N HIS A 983 15.22 13.44 -5.78
CA HIS A 983 14.20 12.63 -5.10
C HIS A 983 14.34 12.67 -3.57
N ASN A 984 15.57 12.59 -3.06
CA ASN A 984 15.84 12.68 -1.62
C ASN A 984 15.41 14.03 -1.02
N VAL A 985 15.66 15.14 -1.72
CA VAL A 985 15.24 16.48 -1.27
C VAL A 985 13.72 16.65 -1.36
N GLU A 986 13.09 16.13 -2.43
CA GLU A 986 11.63 16.14 -2.57
C GLU A 986 10.92 15.35 -1.47
N PHE A 987 11.56 14.33 -0.89
CA PHE A 987 11.02 13.60 0.27
C PHE A 987 10.92 14.46 1.54
N ILE A 988 11.70 15.56 1.62
CA ILE A 988 11.77 16.46 2.78
C ILE A 988 10.87 17.69 2.57
N PHE A 989 11.03 18.39 1.44
CA PHE A 989 10.33 19.65 1.16
C PHE A 989 9.04 19.48 0.34
N GLY A 990 8.68 18.25 0.01
CA GLY A 990 7.75 17.99 -1.08
C GLY A 990 8.34 18.35 -2.45
N LYS A 991 7.53 18.23 -3.50
CA LYS A 991 7.94 18.41 -4.90
C LYS A 991 8.66 19.75 -5.15
N LEU A 992 9.84 19.72 -5.78
CA LEU A 992 10.68 20.89 -6.09
C LEU A 992 10.21 21.66 -7.33
#